data_AF-A0A1G9FS08-F1
#
_entry.id   AF-A0A1G9FS08-F1
#
_cell.length_a   1.000
_cell.length_b   1.000
_cell.length_c   1.000
_cell.angle_alpha   90.00
_cell.angle_beta   90.00
_cell.angle_gamma   90.00
#
_symmetry.space_group_name_H-M   'P 1'
#
loop_
_entity.id
_entity.type
_entity.pdbx_description
1 polymer ?
#
loop_
_entity_poly.entity_id
_entity_poly.type
_entity_poly.pdbx_seq_one_letter_code
_entity_poly.pdbx_strand_id
1 'polypeptide(L)'
;MNRLIPRLAALALATACLVPAALAEDAGAIRRALAAAGAKDWTGAETAARQSGPIATDLVLWQRLRAGQGTWPDYRDFAARNPDWPGMELLFRRGEALLRPDLPAGEVLAWFGERLPETLNGATAWIAAQPENRRAEAAARFWTHSAALDAAGETAFLAAHGAAVADHHPARLQALLDAGEWAAAERMLPRVTGPLADLARARIAVQARRPGVDPLILALPEDLRNDAGLALDRFRWRVAARQGDLARQLMLERSTGAEALRDPAAWASLRRDYAREALRKGDWALAERFAASHFLPQGDSAAVDLDWIAGYAALRAGAPDRAATHFARLPVADYNGITVARTHYWQGRAAEALGDQATARAAYERAAAHQTAYYGQLAAERIGAPMQPALAVTGPAVETLPDWRNSALSGNRLFQAGLWLIVAGEPAQAQRFFLHLAQTAAPEDIARMGRVMLELRRPWDALRLSKAAAAKGGVYPALHYPLTGLEGGSFGLPPELVMAIARQESEFNHTVQSPVGARGLMQVMPDTARQMAGVVGEAFELARLTRDGGYNARLGAAYLEGLRNRFGNSVALVAAGYNAGPGRSARWLRDFGDLRDEGVDPVDWVEMIPFDETRNYVMRVAEALPIYRARIAGHTVPFVPSWDLRGGVSKPQRAEGPLMLALSARPPAPPAWVAQAANHALRLAMATDPRAAAQGIAAMAKALSEATDEAPRPEAQIAAVAQSLDPPRVGLAPAPQPRPATALPNAGAEAAPATEAGSADPAPGPVPAAEASSGPAAEPLPASAPEPVSAFAWPAGMVSGAVTLSAPSAPSATR
;
A
#
# COMPACT_ATOMS: atom_id res chain seq x y z
N MET A 1 -20.40 25.80 -84.14
CA MET A 1 -20.11 24.48 -84.76
C MET A 1 -19.07 23.81 -83.89
N ASN A 2 -19.20 22.65 -83.24
CA ASN A 2 -20.17 21.55 -83.25
C ASN A 2 -20.15 20.98 -81.82
N ARG A 3 -21.29 20.89 -81.11
CA ARG A 3 -22.23 19.75 -81.10
C ARG A 3 -21.58 18.37 -80.84
N LEU A 4 -21.94 17.85 -79.66
CA LEU A 4 -22.52 16.52 -79.42
C LEU A 4 -21.58 15.34 -79.06
N ILE A 5 -21.70 14.96 -77.78
CA ILE A 5 -22.18 13.64 -77.27
C ILE A 5 -21.21 12.84 -76.38
N PRO A 6 -21.75 12.20 -75.33
CA PRO A 6 -21.12 11.96 -74.05
C PRO A 6 -20.84 10.47 -73.79
N ARG A 7 -19.72 10.17 -73.15
CA ARG A 7 -19.48 8.94 -72.35
C ARG A 7 -18.46 9.31 -71.30
N LEU A 8 -18.57 8.78 -70.07
CA LEU A 8 -17.71 8.98 -68.88
C LEU A 8 -18.30 9.82 -67.73
N ALA A 9 -19.63 9.88 -67.59
CA ALA A 9 -20.28 10.32 -66.33
C ALA A 9 -20.91 9.14 -65.55
N ALA A 10 -20.38 7.93 -65.70
CA ALA A 10 -20.91 6.72 -65.05
C ALA A 10 -19.84 5.84 -64.36
N LEU A 11 -18.62 6.32 -64.15
CA LEU A 11 -17.59 5.57 -63.42
C LEU A 11 -16.70 6.46 -62.54
N ALA A 12 -17.30 7.46 -61.90
CA ALA A 12 -16.65 8.28 -60.87
C ALA A 12 -17.54 8.39 -59.61
N LEU A 13 -18.28 7.32 -59.33
CA LEU A 13 -19.13 7.16 -58.15
C LEU A 13 -18.92 5.77 -57.52
N ALA A 14 -17.66 5.38 -57.28
CA ALA A 14 -17.32 4.13 -56.59
C ALA A 14 -15.97 4.14 -55.85
N THR A 15 -15.42 5.32 -55.55
CA THR A 15 -14.22 5.49 -54.73
C THR A 15 -14.38 6.69 -53.81
N ALA A 16 -15.52 6.74 -53.12
CA ALA A 16 -15.58 7.46 -51.85
C ALA A 16 -14.78 6.65 -50.83
N CYS A 17 -13.82 7.31 -50.19
CA CYS A 17 -12.91 6.78 -49.19
C CYS A 17 -13.61 5.82 -48.21
N LEU A 18 -13.35 4.51 -48.36
CA LEU A 18 -13.43 3.56 -47.26
C LEU A 18 -12.22 3.82 -46.35
N VAL A 19 -12.30 4.90 -45.57
CA VAL A 19 -11.60 4.92 -44.28
C VAL A 19 -12.32 3.85 -43.46
N PRO A 20 -11.66 2.79 -42.98
CA PRO A 20 -12.34 1.84 -42.12
C PRO A 20 -12.76 2.60 -40.86
N ALA A 21 -14.08 2.80 -40.71
CA ALA A 21 -14.65 3.17 -39.43
C ALA A 21 -14.15 2.10 -38.44
N ALA A 22 -13.32 2.50 -37.48
CA ALA A 22 -12.90 1.63 -36.40
C ALA A 22 -14.18 1.08 -35.75
N LEU A 23 -14.43 -0.21 -35.94
CA LEU A 23 -15.67 -0.86 -35.50
C LEU A 23 -15.79 -0.71 -33.98
N ALA A 24 -16.91 -0.16 -33.52
CA ALA A 24 -17.30 -0.27 -32.12
C ALA A 24 -17.41 -1.77 -31.77
N GLU A 25 -16.89 -2.19 -30.63
CA GLU A 25 -16.98 -3.60 -30.20
C GLU A 25 -18.45 -4.00 -29.95
N ASP A 26 -18.76 -5.28 -30.14
CA ASP A 26 -20.05 -5.86 -29.72
C ASP A 26 -19.98 -6.34 -28.25
N ALA A 27 -20.77 -5.71 -27.38
CA ALA A 27 -20.80 -6.00 -25.94
C ALA A 27 -21.18 -7.45 -25.59
N GLY A 28 -21.98 -8.11 -26.44
CA GLY A 28 -22.35 -9.51 -26.25
C GLY A 28 -21.22 -10.46 -26.64
N ALA A 29 -20.57 -10.20 -27.78
CA ALA A 29 -19.50 -10.99 -28.34
C ALA A 29 -18.22 -10.90 -27.50
N ILE A 30 -17.83 -9.70 -27.03
CA ILE A 30 -16.67 -9.57 -26.15
C ILE A 30 -16.85 -10.34 -24.83
N ARG A 31 -18.06 -10.31 -24.25
CA ARG A 31 -18.36 -11.08 -23.03
C ARG A 31 -18.22 -12.58 -23.26
N ARG A 32 -18.75 -13.08 -24.38
CA ARG A 32 -18.57 -14.49 -24.78
C ARG A 32 -17.10 -14.83 -25.00
N ALA A 33 -16.35 -13.95 -25.66
CA ALA A 33 -14.93 -14.12 -25.94
C ALA A 33 -14.11 -14.26 -24.65
N LEU A 34 -14.31 -13.35 -23.69
CA LEU A 34 -13.59 -13.36 -22.42
C LEU A 34 -14.03 -14.52 -21.51
N ALA A 35 -15.31 -14.90 -21.53
CA ALA A 35 -15.78 -16.08 -20.81
C ALA A 35 -15.15 -17.38 -21.36
N ALA A 36 -15.08 -17.54 -22.68
CA ALA A 36 -14.42 -18.67 -23.33
C ALA A 36 -12.90 -18.68 -23.03
N ALA A 37 -12.25 -17.52 -23.07
CA ALA A 37 -10.83 -17.39 -22.73
C ALA A 37 -10.55 -17.75 -21.26
N GLY A 38 -11.43 -17.34 -20.33
CA GLY A 38 -11.37 -17.73 -18.92
C GLY A 38 -11.53 -19.25 -18.71
N ALA A 39 -12.35 -19.90 -19.54
CA ALA A 39 -12.48 -21.36 -19.60
C ALA A 39 -11.34 -22.06 -20.36
N LYS A 40 -10.38 -21.30 -20.91
CA LYS A 40 -9.29 -21.76 -21.78
C LYS A 40 -9.76 -22.42 -23.08
N ASP A 41 -10.98 -22.12 -23.52
CA ASP A 41 -11.46 -22.43 -24.87
C ASP A 41 -10.96 -21.33 -25.84
N TRP A 42 -9.71 -21.45 -26.27
CA TRP A 42 -9.07 -20.43 -27.11
C TRP A 42 -9.72 -20.30 -28.48
N THR A 43 -10.15 -21.41 -29.09
CA THR A 43 -10.80 -21.40 -30.40
C THR A 43 -12.16 -20.71 -30.34
N GLY A 44 -12.97 -21.02 -29.33
CA GLY A 44 -14.24 -20.33 -29.08
C GLY A 44 -14.02 -18.85 -28.75
N ALA A 45 -13.03 -18.55 -27.91
CA ALA A 45 -12.69 -17.18 -27.54
C ALA A 45 -12.29 -16.32 -28.74
N GLU A 46 -11.40 -16.81 -29.61
CA GLU A 46 -10.97 -16.09 -30.80
C GLU A 46 -12.10 -15.89 -31.81
N THR A 47 -12.97 -16.89 -31.95
CA THR A 47 -14.13 -16.79 -32.84
C THR A 47 -15.10 -15.71 -32.36
N ALA A 48 -15.42 -15.69 -31.07
CA ALA A 48 -16.24 -14.65 -30.47
C ALA A 48 -15.54 -13.27 -30.49
N ALA A 49 -14.22 -13.23 -30.30
CA ALA A 49 -13.45 -11.99 -30.36
C ALA A 49 -13.48 -11.34 -31.75
N ARG A 50 -13.34 -12.13 -32.82
CA ARG A 50 -13.46 -11.65 -34.21
C ARG A 50 -14.87 -11.12 -34.53
N GLN A 51 -15.91 -11.68 -33.91
CA GLN A 51 -17.28 -11.18 -34.02
C GLN A 51 -17.48 -9.86 -33.26
N SER A 52 -16.67 -9.59 -32.24
CA SER A 52 -16.71 -8.36 -31.46
C SER A 52 -15.97 -7.22 -32.14
N GLY A 53 -14.65 -7.38 -32.32
CA GLY A 53 -13.80 -6.28 -32.77
C GLY A 53 -12.32 -6.44 -32.38
N PRO A 54 -11.50 -5.43 -32.75
CA PRO A 54 -10.05 -5.47 -32.59
C PRO A 54 -9.57 -5.49 -31.14
N ILE A 55 -10.26 -4.82 -30.21
CA ILE A 55 -9.91 -4.82 -28.77
C ILE A 55 -10.19 -6.20 -28.18
N ALA A 56 -11.34 -6.81 -28.47
CA ALA A 56 -11.62 -8.17 -28.02
C ALA A 56 -10.58 -9.17 -28.55
N THR A 57 -10.16 -9.01 -29.81
CA THR A 57 -9.13 -9.84 -30.44
C THR A 57 -7.79 -9.73 -29.71
N ASP A 58 -7.33 -8.51 -29.42
CA ASP A 58 -6.08 -8.31 -28.69
C ASP A 58 -6.19 -8.78 -27.23
N LEU A 59 -7.32 -8.59 -26.55
CA LEU A 59 -7.55 -9.07 -25.18
C LEU A 59 -7.48 -10.60 -25.09
N VAL A 60 -8.14 -11.31 -25.99
CA VAL A 60 -8.09 -12.78 -26.04
C VAL A 60 -6.68 -13.26 -26.37
N LEU A 61 -6.02 -12.66 -27.37
CA LEU A 61 -4.64 -13.00 -27.71
C LEU A 61 -3.70 -12.77 -26.53
N TRP A 62 -3.81 -11.63 -25.86
CA TRP A 62 -3.03 -11.32 -24.66
C TRP A 62 -3.22 -12.37 -23.55
N GLN A 63 -4.46 -12.79 -23.25
CA GLN A 63 -4.72 -13.85 -22.28
C GLN A 63 -4.11 -15.19 -22.71
N ARG A 64 -4.21 -15.54 -24.01
CA ARG A 64 -3.66 -16.77 -24.59
C ARG A 64 -2.13 -16.82 -24.48
N LEU A 65 -1.44 -15.72 -24.81
CA LEU A 65 0.01 -15.57 -24.66
C LEU A 65 0.45 -15.64 -23.20
N ARG A 66 -0.29 -14.99 -22.30
CA ARG A 66 -0.08 -15.12 -20.83
C ARG A 66 -0.38 -16.50 -20.30
N ALA A 67 -1.10 -17.35 -21.03
CA ALA A 67 -1.30 -18.76 -20.73
C ALA A 67 -0.23 -19.67 -21.38
N GLY A 68 0.65 -19.12 -22.23
CA GLY A 68 1.75 -19.85 -22.84
C GLY A 68 1.33 -20.55 -24.14
N GLN A 69 0.13 -20.24 -24.63
CA GLN A 69 -0.52 -20.94 -25.75
C GLN A 69 -0.34 -20.14 -27.05
N GLY A 70 0.89 -19.75 -27.37
CA GLY A 70 1.21 -18.94 -28.54
C GLY A 70 2.41 -19.48 -29.30
N THR A 71 2.49 -19.13 -30.58
CA THR A 71 3.65 -19.35 -31.45
C THR A 71 4.61 -18.16 -31.39
N TRP A 72 5.86 -18.32 -31.83
CA TRP A 72 6.82 -17.20 -31.93
C TRP A 72 6.23 -15.98 -32.68
N PRO A 73 5.63 -16.13 -33.88
CA PRO A 73 4.97 -15.02 -34.56
C PRO A 73 3.89 -14.33 -33.72
N ASP A 74 3.09 -15.07 -32.96
CA ASP A 74 2.06 -14.47 -32.10
C ASP A 74 2.68 -13.54 -31.04
N TYR A 75 3.75 -13.97 -30.37
CA TYR A 75 4.44 -13.16 -29.37
C TYR A 75 5.09 -11.92 -30.00
N ARG A 76 5.83 -12.11 -31.10
CA ARG A 76 6.49 -11.03 -31.84
C ARG A 76 5.50 -9.97 -32.30
N ASP A 77 4.44 -10.39 -32.99
CA ASP A 77 3.47 -9.48 -33.60
C ASP A 77 2.60 -8.80 -32.55
N PHE A 78 2.27 -9.50 -31.45
CA PHE A 78 1.58 -8.88 -30.33
C PHE A 78 2.46 -7.82 -29.66
N ALA A 79 3.71 -8.15 -29.31
CA ALA A 79 4.61 -7.20 -28.65
C ALA A 79 4.90 -5.96 -29.50
N ALA A 80 5.02 -6.12 -30.83
CA ALA A 80 5.21 -5.00 -31.75
C ALA A 80 3.99 -4.05 -31.81
N ARG A 81 2.77 -4.60 -31.78
CA ARG A 81 1.52 -3.80 -31.84
C ARG A 81 1.08 -3.24 -30.49
N ASN A 82 1.44 -3.91 -29.40
CA ASN A 82 0.94 -3.68 -28.04
C ASN A 82 2.10 -3.61 -27.01
N PRO A 83 3.16 -2.81 -27.25
CA PRO A 83 4.36 -2.81 -26.40
C PRO A 83 4.10 -2.28 -24.98
N ASP A 84 3.01 -1.52 -24.80
CA ASP A 84 2.61 -0.87 -23.57
C ASP A 84 1.52 -1.64 -22.81
N TRP A 85 1.27 -2.91 -23.12
CA TRP A 85 0.22 -3.68 -22.43
C TRP A 85 0.64 -4.22 -21.06
N PRO A 86 -0.31 -4.50 -20.15
CA PRO A 86 0.02 -4.98 -18.81
C PRO A 86 0.70 -6.35 -18.82
N GLY A 87 1.88 -6.42 -18.17
CA GLY A 87 2.63 -7.66 -17.95
C GLY A 87 3.46 -8.13 -19.15
N MET A 88 3.96 -7.21 -19.99
CA MET A 88 4.83 -7.56 -21.13
C MET A 88 6.08 -8.34 -20.75
N GLU A 89 6.67 -8.15 -19.57
CA GLU A 89 7.82 -8.93 -19.09
C GLU A 89 7.56 -10.45 -19.14
N LEU A 90 6.37 -10.88 -18.69
CA LEU A 90 5.97 -12.29 -18.76
C LEU A 90 5.84 -12.77 -20.21
N LEU A 91 5.30 -11.93 -21.10
CA LEU A 91 5.17 -12.27 -22.52
C LEU A 91 6.54 -12.37 -23.17
N PHE A 92 7.47 -11.47 -22.82
CA PHE A 92 8.83 -11.52 -23.31
C PHE A 92 9.53 -12.80 -22.89
N ARG A 93 9.51 -13.16 -21.59
CA ARG A 93 10.09 -14.41 -21.11
C ARG A 93 9.51 -15.65 -21.80
N ARG A 94 8.19 -15.67 -22.03
CA ARG A 94 7.52 -16.80 -22.71
C ARG A 94 7.83 -16.87 -24.20
N GLY A 95 7.92 -15.72 -24.87
CA GLY A 95 8.35 -15.65 -26.27
C GLY A 95 9.82 -16.06 -26.43
N GLU A 96 10.69 -15.65 -25.50
CA GLU A 96 12.10 -16.04 -25.49
C GLU A 96 12.31 -17.56 -25.42
N ALA A 97 11.47 -18.26 -24.66
CA ALA A 97 11.54 -19.71 -24.57
C ALA A 97 11.29 -20.42 -25.92
N LEU A 98 10.64 -19.74 -26.88
CA LEU A 98 10.36 -20.24 -28.23
C LEU A 98 11.39 -19.82 -29.28
N LEU A 99 12.35 -18.97 -28.93
CA LEU A 99 13.37 -18.50 -29.86
C LEU A 99 14.33 -19.63 -30.26
N ARG A 100 14.77 -19.57 -31.53
CA ARG A 100 15.73 -20.51 -32.11
C ARG A 100 16.80 -19.77 -32.91
N PRO A 101 18.01 -20.34 -33.07
CA PRO A 101 19.12 -19.70 -33.79
C PRO A 101 18.89 -19.50 -35.29
N ASP A 102 17.97 -20.26 -35.90
CA ASP A 102 17.64 -20.20 -37.32
C ASP A 102 16.64 -19.08 -37.67
N LEU A 103 16.09 -18.39 -36.67
CA LEU A 103 15.19 -17.27 -36.89
C LEU A 103 15.90 -16.08 -37.55
N PRO A 104 15.19 -15.25 -38.33
CA PRO A 104 15.78 -14.07 -38.95
C PRO A 104 16.43 -13.14 -37.92
N ALA A 105 17.72 -12.85 -38.09
CA ALA A 105 18.51 -12.08 -37.13
C ALA A 105 17.85 -10.73 -36.77
N GLY A 106 17.27 -10.04 -37.77
CA GLY A 106 16.56 -8.78 -37.55
C GLY A 106 15.37 -8.89 -36.58
N GLU A 107 14.62 -10.00 -36.62
CA GLU A 107 13.49 -10.22 -35.72
C GLU A 107 13.96 -10.48 -34.29
N VAL A 108 15.00 -11.31 -34.14
CA VAL A 108 15.58 -11.63 -32.83
C VAL A 108 16.17 -10.39 -32.18
N LEU A 109 16.96 -9.61 -32.92
CA LEU A 109 17.54 -8.37 -32.39
C LEU A 109 16.47 -7.33 -32.04
N ALA A 110 15.42 -7.18 -32.86
CA ALA A 110 14.31 -6.27 -32.58
C ALA A 110 13.52 -6.68 -31.33
N TRP A 111 13.35 -7.99 -31.10
CA TRP A 111 12.67 -8.51 -29.92
C TRP A 111 13.36 -8.10 -28.62
N PHE A 112 14.68 -8.23 -28.56
CA PHE A 112 15.45 -7.89 -27.36
C PHE A 112 15.64 -6.39 -27.21
N GLY A 113 15.90 -5.66 -28.30
CA GLY A 113 16.29 -4.25 -28.21
C GLY A 113 17.51 -4.10 -27.31
N GLU A 114 17.38 -3.35 -26.23
CA GLU A 114 18.45 -3.16 -25.22
C GLU A 114 18.46 -4.22 -24.12
N ARG A 115 17.38 -5.01 -23.99
CA ARG A 115 17.22 -6.02 -22.94
C ARG A 115 18.18 -7.18 -23.16
N LEU A 116 18.66 -7.76 -22.08
CA LEU A 116 19.40 -9.02 -22.12
C LEU A 116 18.43 -10.20 -22.09
N PRO A 117 18.78 -11.32 -22.74
CA PRO A 117 18.02 -12.56 -22.61
C PRO A 117 17.94 -13.04 -21.16
N GLU A 118 16.78 -13.60 -20.78
CA GLU A 118 16.55 -14.21 -19.46
C GLU A 118 16.62 -15.74 -19.52
N THR A 119 16.54 -16.32 -20.72
CA THR A 119 16.54 -17.78 -20.94
C THR A 119 17.74 -18.21 -21.79
N LEU A 120 18.15 -19.49 -21.67
CA LEU A 120 19.21 -20.04 -22.51
C LEU A 120 18.83 -20.07 -23.99
N ASN A 121 17.58 -20.38 -24.33
CA ASN A 121 17.08 -20.34 -25.71
C ASN A 121 17.18 -18.93 -26.28
N GLY A 122 16.72 -17.93 -25.51
CA GLY A 122 16.85 -16.53 -25.85
C GLY A 122 18.30 -16.10 -26.04
N ALA A 123 19.20 -16.51 -25.13
CA ALA A 123 20.63 -16.21 -25.24
C ALA A 123 21.25 -16.80 -26.50
N THR A 124 20.97 -18.07 -26.78
CA THR A 124 21.51 -18.78 -27.94
C THR A 124 21.06 -18.11 -29.25
N ALA A 125 19.77 -17.80 -29.36
CA ALA A 125 19.23 -17.11 -30.54
C ALA A 125 19.79 -15.68 -30.66
N TRP A 126 19.84 -14.92 -29.55
CA TRP A 126 20.34 -13.56 -29.53
C TRP A 126 21.81 -13.46 -29.93
N ILE A 127 22.66 -14.34 -29.41
CA ILE A 127 24.09 -14.41 -29.78
C ILE A 127 24.24 -14.79 -31.25
N ALA A 128 23.50 -15.79 -31.74
CA ALA A 128 23.56 -16.21 -33.14
C ALA A 128 23.14 -15.08 -34.11
N ALA A 129 22.18 -14.25 -33.70
CA ALA A 129 21.69 -13.10 -34.46
C ALA A 129 22.67 -11.92 -34.50
N GLN A 130 23.70 -11.87 -33.64
CA GLN A 130 24.71 -10.82 -33.69
C GLN A 130 25.60 -10.96 -34.93
N PRO A 131 26.17 -9.84 -35.44
CA PRO A 131 27.27 -9.89 -36.40
C PRO A 131 28.39 -10.79 -35.87
N GLU A 132 29.03 -11.56 -36.76
CA GLU A 132 30.04 -12.57 -36.40
C GLU A 132 31.10 -12.01 -35.44
N ASN A 133 31.60 -10.81 -35.73
CA ASN A 133 32.63 -10.13 -34.95
C ASN A 133 32.18 -9.66 -33.55
N ARG A 134 30.87 -9.70 -33.24
CA ARG A 134 30.30 -9.30 -31.94
C ARG A 134 29.74 -10.46 -31.12
N ARG A 135 29.73 -11.68 -31.65
CA ARG A 135 29.15 -12.84 -30.96
C ARG A 135 29.85 -13.17 -29.65
N ALA A 136 31.19 -13.08 -29.62
CA ALA A 136 31.98 -13.32 -28.42
C ALA A 136 31.67 -12.28 -27.32
N GLU A 137 31.60 -11.00 -27.69
CA GLU A 137 31.23 -9.90 -26.79
C GLU A 137 29.82 -10.09 -26.22
N ALA A 138 28.86 -10.47 -27.07
CA ALA A 138 27.49 -10.75 -26.66
C ALA A 138 27.41 -11.92 -25.67
N ALA A 139 28.14 -13.01 -25.94
CA ALA A 139 28.23 -14.15 -25.04
C ALA A 139 28.82 -13.75 -23.68
N ALA A 140 29.90 -12.99 -23.66
CA ALA A 140 30.52 -12.46 -22.45
C ALA A 140 29.57 -11.54 -21.66
N ARG A 141 28.85 -10.67 -22.36
CA ARG A 141 27.86 -9.75 -21.74
C ARG A 141 26.73 -10.53 -21.08
N PHE A 142 26.13 -11.48 -21.78
CA PHE A 142 25.10 -12.36 -21.21
C PHE A 142 25.65 -13.16 -20.02
N TRP A 143 26.80 -13.80 -20.19
CA TRP A 143 27.40 -14.62 -19.14
C TRP A 143 27.61 -13.83 -17.84
N THR A 144 28.11 -12.61 -17.93
CA THR A 144 28.45 -11.80 -16.76
C THR A 144 27.22 -11.20 -16.08
N HIS A 145 26.24 -10.72 -16.86
CA HIS A 145 25.16 -9.86 -16.35
C HIS A 145 23.78 -10.54 -16.26
N SER A 146 23.61 -11.74 -16.82
CA SER A 146 22.35 -12.49 -16.72
C SER A 146 22.14 -13.08 -15.33
N ALA A 147 20.91 -13.52 -15.05
CA ALA A 147 20.63 -14.34 -13.88
C ALA A 147 21.45 -15.64 -13.86
N ALA A 148 21.47 -16.32 -12.72
CA ALA A 148 22.11 -17.64 -12.63
C ALA A 148 21.41 -18.63 -13.57
N LEU A 149 22.21 -19.36 -14.34
CA LEU A 149 21.73 -20.52 -15.08
C LEU A 149 21.62 -21.69 -14.12
N ASP A 150 20.70 -22.61 -14.41
CA ASP A 150 20.73 -23.93 -13.80
C ASP A 150 21.99 -24.70 -14.26
N ALA A 151 22.28 -25.83 -13.61
CA ALA A 151 23.51 -26.58 -13.88
C ALA A 151 23.57 -27.09 -15.33
N ALA A 152 22.44 -27.51 -15.89
CA ALA A 152 22.34 -28.00 -17.26
C ALA A 152 22.58 -26.86 -18.26
N GLY A 153 21.96 -25.70 -18.04
CA GLY A 153 22.08 -24.54 -18.90
C GLY A 153 23.46 -23.91 -18.83
N GLU A 154 24.09 -23.87 -17.66
CA GLU A 154 25.48 -23.43 -17.52
C GLU A 154 26.45 -24.32 -18.31
N THR A 155 26.26 -25.64 -18.21
CA THR A 155 27.07 -26.61 -18.95
C THR A 155 26.89 -26.45 -20.45
N ALA A 156 25.65 -26.34 -20.92
CA ALA A 156 25.34 -26.14 -22.34
C ALA A 156 25.91 -24.81 -22.86
N PHE A 157 25.79 -23.73 -22.10
CA PHE A 157 26.31 -22.42 -22.48
C PHE A 157 27.85 -22.43 -22.59
N LEU A 158 28.53 -23.03 -21.60
CA LEU A 158 29.99 -23.13 -21.62
C LEU A 158 30.51 -24.07 -22.72
N ALA A 159 29.77 -25.12 -23.06
CA ALA A 159 30.12 -25.97 -24.20
C ALA A 159 30.12 -25.19 -25.53
N ALA A 160 29.18 -24.24 -25.69
CA ALA A 160 29.07 -23.42 -26.90
C ALA A 160 30.00 -22.19 -26.90
N HIS A 161 30.22 -21.56 -25.74
CA HIS A 161 30.84 -20.23 -25.63
C HIS A 161 32.02 -20.14 -24.66
N GLY A 162 32.52 -21.27 -24.13
CA GLY A 162 33.54 -21.31 -23.08
C GLY A 162 34.80 -20.50 -23.39
N ALA A 163 35.30 -20.55 -24.62
CA ALA A 163 36.46 -19.76 -25.04
C ALA A 163 36.20 -18.24 -25.01
N ALA A 164 34.98 -17.81 -25.35
CA ALA A 164 34.61 -16.39 -25.38
C ALA A 164 34.41 -15.79 -23.97
N VAL A 165 34.16 -16.62 -22.96
CA VAL A 165 33.82 -16.16 -21.61
C VAL A 165 34.87 -16.50 -20.55
N ALA A 166 35.98 -17.11 -20.95
CA ALA A 166 37.04 -17.56 -20.05
C ALA A 166 37.59 -16.42 -19.16
N ASP A 167 37.87 -15.26 -19.78
CA ASP A 167 38.39 -14.08 -19.07
C ASP A 167 37.34 -13.40 -18.17
N HIS A 168 36.07 -13.78 -18.33
CA HIS A 168 34.94 -13.23 -17.57
C HIS A 168 34.52 -14.11 -16.38
N HIS A 169 35.16 -15.26 -16.16
CA HIS A 169 34.86 -16.12 -15.00
C HIS A 169 34.98 -15.39 -13.64
N PRO A 170 36.00 -14.55 -13.38
CA PRO A 170 36.10 -13.78 -12.14
C PRO A 170 34.90 -12.84 -11.93
N ALA A 171 34.51 -12.11 -12.98
CA ALA A 171 33.38 -11.18 -12.91
C ALA A 171 32.05 -11.92 -12.69
N ARG A 172 31.84 -13.05 -13.37
CA ARG A 172 30.67 -13.92 -13.16
C ARG A 172 30.61 -14.44 -11.73
N LEU A 173 31.73 -14.92 -11.18
CA LEU A 173 31.78 -15.42 -9.80
C LEU A 173 31.38 -14.32 -8.80
N GLN A 174 31.92 -13.12 -8.94
CA GLN A 174 31.55 -11.99 -8.08
C GLN A 174 30.07 -11.62 -8.20
N ALA A 175 29.55 -11.53 -9.43
CA ALA A 175 28.13 -11.22 -9.66
C ALA A 175 27.18 -12.27 -9.05
N LEU A 176 27.55 -13.55 -9.12
CA LEU A 176 26.78 -14.63 -8.49
C LEU A 176 26.80 -14.53 -6.96
N LEU A 177 27.97 -14.25 -6.36
CA LEU A 177 28.10 -14.08 -4.91
C LEU A 177 27.31 -12.87 -4.42
N ASP A 178 27.37 -11.74 -5.10
CA ASP A 178 26.65 -10.53 -4.70
C ASP A 178 25.13 -10.72 -4.78
N ALA A 179 24.68 -11.50 -5.76
CA ALA A 179 23.29 -11.87 -5.90
C ALA A 179 22.86 -13.05 -5.00
N GLY A 180 23.77 -13.62 -4.18
CA GLY A 180 23.49 -14.70 -3.24
C GLY A 180 23.32 -16.10 -3.86
N GLU A 181 23.70 -16.28 -5.12
CA GLU A 181 23.59 -17.56 -5.85
C GLU A 181 24.78 -18.47 -5.54
N TRP A 182 24.96 -18.80 -4.27
CA TRP A 182 26.11 -19.55 -3.78
C TRP A 182 26.31 -20.88 -4.52
N ALA A 183 25.22 -21.55 -4.94
CA ALA A 183 25.30 -22.83 -5.66
C ALA A 183 25.87 -22.67 -7.07
N ALA A 184 25.51 -21.59 -7.78
CA ALA A 184 26.10 -21.28 -9.08
C ALA A 184 27.53 -20.75 -8.93
N ALA A 185 27.79 -19.92 -7.91
CA ALA A 185 29.14 -19.45 -7.58
C ALA A 185 30.09 -20.61 -7.25
N GLU A 186 29.61 -21.64 -6.56
CA GLU A 186 30.39 -22.83 -6.24
C GLU A 186 30.81 -23.61 -7.50
N ARG A 187 29.91 -23.74 -8.49
CA ARG A 187 30.26 -24.36 -9.78
C ARG A 187 31.31 -23.57 -10.55
N MET A 188 31.48 -22.27 -10.27
CA MET A 188 32.53 -21.44 -10.88
C MET A 188 33.91 -21.63 -10.24
N LEU A 189 34.02 -22.20 -9.03
CA LEU A 189 35.30 -22.32 -8.31
C LEU A 189 36.40 -23.07 -9.11
N PRO A 190 36.13 -24.14 -9.87
CA PRO A 190 37.16 -24.79 -10.69
C PRO A 190 37.72 -23.92 -11.81
N ARG A 191 37.08 -22.78 -12.11
CA ARG A 191 37.40 -21.88 -13.23
C ARG A 191 38.07 -20.58 -12.78
N VAL A 192 38.25 -20.39 -11.47
CA VAL A 192 38.86 -19.21 -10.87
C VAL A 192 39.93 -19.68 -9.88
N THR A 193 41.09 -19.04 -9.87
CA THR A 193 42.22 -19.41 -8.99
C THR A 193 42.66 -18.22 -8.14
N GLY A 194 43.57 -18.48 -7.20
CA GLY A 194 44.18 -17.45 -6.37
C GLY A 194 43.25 -16.84 -5.33
N PRO A 195 43.55 -15.63 -4.84
CA PRO A 195 42.88 -15.03 -3.68
C PRO A 195 41.37 -14.85 -3.85
N LEU A 196 40.89 -14.63 -5.09
CA LEU A 196 39.45 -14.53 -5.37
C LEU A 196 38.71 -15.86 -5.13
N ALA A 197 39.33 -17.00 -5.46
CA ALA A 197 38.74 -18.31 -5.23
C ALA A 197 38.64 -18.61 -3.72
N ASP A 198 39.62 -18.15 -2.93
CA ASP A 198 39.63 -18.32 -1.47
C ASP A 198 38.57 -17.43 -0.81
N LEU A 199 38.46 -16.16 -1.23
CA LEU A 199 37.37 -15.29 -0.80
C LEU A 199 36.00 -15.89 -1.15
N ALA A 200 35.85 -16.42 -2.37
CA ALA A 200 34.60 -17.04 -2.80
C ALA A 200 34.24 -18.27 -1.95
N ARG A 201 35.21 -19.12 -1.59
CA ARG A 201 34.98 -20.25 -0.67
C ARG A 201 34.46 -19.77 0.69
N ALA A 202 35.05 -18.72 1.26
CA ALA A 202 34.60 -18.14 2.52
C ALA A 202 33.18 -17.55 2.40
N ARG A 203 32.90 -16.75 1.36
CA ARG A 203 31.57 -16.17 1.10
C ARG A 203 30.51 -17.25 0.88
N ILE A 204 30.79 -18.28 0.07
CA ILE A 204 29.89 -19.43 -0.16
C ILE A 204 29.60 -20.15 1.17
N ALA A 205 30.61 -20.38 2.01
CA ALA A 205 30.40 -21.02 3.30
C ALA A 205 29.45 -20.21 4.21
N VAL A 206 29.57 -18.88 4.22
CA VAL A 206 28.64 -18.00 4.96
C VAL A 206 27.23 -18.05 4.37
N GLN A 207 27.10 -17.85 3.04
CA GLN A 207 25.81 -17.82 2.34
C GLN A 207 25.06 -19.15 2.44
N ALA A 208 25.78 -20.27 2.30
CA ALA A 208 25.24 -21.62 2.41
C ALA A 208 25.12 -22.10 3.87
N ARG A 209 25.50 -21.28 4.86
CA ARG A 209 25.46 -21.59 6.31
C ARG A 209 26.19 -22.87 6.69
N ARG A 210 27.36 -23.09 6.09
CA ARG A 210 28.20 -24.26 6.37
C ARG A 210 28.92 -24.11 7.71
N PRO A 211 29.26 -25.21 8.40
CA PRO A 211 30.19 -25.15 9.53
C PRO A 211 31.60 -24.78 9.06
N GLY A 212 32.46 -24.34 9.98
CA GLY A 212 33.88 -24.07 9.69
C GLY A 212 34.14 -22.77 8.93
N VAL A 213 33.23 -21.79 9.01
CA VAL A 213 33.39 -20.46 8.40
C VAL A 213 34.59 -19.70 8.98
N ASP A 214 34.78 -19.72 10.29
CA ASP A 214 35.83 -18.92 10.94
C ASP A 214 37.25 -19.29 10.48
N PRO A 215 37.64 -20.58 10.41
CA PRO A 215 38.92 -20.96 9.82
C PRO A 215 39.11 -20.49 8.38
N LEU A 216 38.05 -20.55 7.54
CA LEU A 216 38.12 -20.08 6.15
C LEU A 216 38.38 -18.58 6.08
N ILE A 217 37.70 -17.79 6.92
CA ILE A 217 37.91 -16.34 6.99
C ILE A 217 39.30 -16.02 7.55
N LEU A 218 39.73 -16.68 8.62
CA LEU A 218 41.03 -16.42 9.25
C LEU A 218 42.22 -16.75 8.33
N ALA A 219 42.04 -17.73 7.43
CA ALA A 219 43.04 -18.08 6.41
C ALA A 219 43.19 -17.02 5.31
N LEU A 220 42.22 -16.11 5.15
CA LEU A 220 42.32 -15.03 4.17
C LEU A 220 43.36 -13.98 4.60
N PRO A 221 44.06 -13.35 3.64
CA PRO A 221 44.78 -12.09 3.83
C PRO A 221 43.91 -11.01 4.47
N GLU A 222 44.52 -10.06 5.19
CA GLU A 222 43.80 -9.07 6.00
C GLU A 222 42.85 -8.18 5.18
N ASP A 223 43.26 -7.79 3.98
CA ASP A 223 42.45 -7.04 3.02
C ASP A 223 41.19 -7.83 2.62
N LEU A 224 41.33 -9.14 2.35
CA LEU A 224 40.21 -10.00 1.99
C LEU A 224 39.30 -10.37 3.17
N ARG A 225 39.83 -10.42 4.40
CA ARG A 225 38.99 -10.53 5.62
C ARG A 225 38.06 -9.33 5.80
N ASN A 226 38.50 -8.18 5.31
CA ASN A 226 37.77 -6.91 5.35
C ASN A 226 36.99 -6.61 4.07
N ASP A 227 36.87 -7.58 3.15
CA ASP A 227 36.07 -7.47 1.94
C ASP A 227 34.61 -7.08 2.26
N ALA A 228 34.09 -6.13 1.50
CA ALA A 228 32.75 -5.58 1.74
C ALA A 228 31.64 -6.60 1.43
N GLY A 229 31.83 -7.46 0.44
CA GLY A 229 30.89 -8.54 0.11
C GLY A 229 30.82 -9.59 1.22
N LEU A 230 31.97 -10.02 1.74
CA LEU A 230 32.05 -10.92 2.90
C LEU A 230 31.42 -10.31 4.16
N ALA A 231 31.64 -9.02 4.41
CA ALA A 231 31.01 -8.32 5.52
C ALA A 231 29.48 -8.30 5.41
N LEU A 232 28.93 -8.05 4.22
CA LEU A 232 27.50 -8.11 3.95
C LEU A 232 26.93 -9.53 4.17
N ASP A 233 27.62 -10.56 3.70
CA ASP A 233 27.22 -11.96 3.91
C ASP A 233 27.19 -12.31 5.41
N ARG A 234 28.22 -11.90 6.17
CA ARG A 234 28.28 -12.11 7.62
C ARG A 234 27.18 -11.37 8.36
N PHE A 235 26.86 -10.14 7.93
CA PHE A 235 25.74 -9.39 8.48
C PHE A 235 24.42 -10.12 8.28
N ARG A 236 24.11 -10.52 7.04
CA ARG A 236 22.90 -11.29 6.70
C ARG A 236 22.81 -12.59 7.51
N TRP A 237 23.94 -13.28 7.66
CA TRP A 237 24.02 -14.50 8.47
C TRP A 237 23.73 -14.23 9.95
N ARG A 238 24.34 -13.22 10.57
CA ARG A 238 24.11 -12.85 11.98
C ARG A 238 22.66 -12.50 12.26
N VAL A 239 22.03 -11.77 11.34
CA VAL A 239 20.60 -11.45 11.39
C VAL A 239 19.77 -12.73 11.38
N ALA A 240 20.03 -13.64 10.43
CA ALA A 240 19.32 -14.91 10.33
C ALA A 240 19.54 -15.81 11.56
N ALA A 241 20.74 -15.76 12.16
CA ALA A 241 21.10 -16.46 13.39
C ALA A 241 20.58 -15.77 14.66
N ARG A 242 19.81 -14.68 14.55
CA ARG A 242 19.27 -13.88 15.67
C ARG A 242 20.34 -13.29 16.58
N GLN A 243 21.55 -13.07 16.06
CA GLN A 243 22.66 -12.43 16.77
C GLN A 243 22.62 -10.91 16.58
N GLY A 244 21.57 -10.27 17.10
CA GLY A 244 21.27 -8.85 16.86
C GLY A 244 22.41 -7.91 17.27
N ASP A 245 23.06 -8.16 18.41
CA ASP A 245 24.16 -7.31 18.90
C ASP A 245 25.39 -7.36 17.97
N LEU A 246 25.79 -8.55 17.55
CA LEU A 246 26.89 -8.74 16.60
C LEU A 246 26.56 -8.17 15.22
N ALA A 247 25.29 -8.23 14.79
CA ALA A 247 24.85 -7.63 13.54
C ALA A 247 24.90 -6.09 13.60
N ARG A 248 24.41 -5.50 14.70
CA ARG A 248 24.47 -4.04 14.97
C ARG A 248 25.90 -3.53 15.03
N GLN A 249 26.76 -4.23 15.76
CA GLN A 249 28.18 -3.90 15.86
C GLN A 249 28.83 -3.88 14.47
N LEU A 250 28.66 -4.95 13.68
CA LEU A 250 29.22 -5.02 12.32
C LEU A 250 28.67 -3.93 11.41
N MET A 251 27.38 -3.62 11.50
CA MET A 251 26.78 -2.54 10.73
C MET A 251 27.47 -1.20 11.01
N LEU A 252 27.71 -0.88 12.28
CA LEU A 252 28.40 0.37 12.66
C LEU A 252 29.88 0.35 12.27
N GLU A 253 30.57 -0.77 12.46
CA GLU A 253 31.97 -0.95 12.08
C GLU A 253 32.19 -0.76 10.57
N ARG A 254 31.26 -1.24 9.74
CA ARG A 254 31.34 -1.14 8.27
C ARG A 254 30.76 0.13 7.68
N SER A 255 30.07 0.91 8.51
CA SER A 255 29.46 2.20 8.17
C SER A 255 30.50 3.33 8.04
N THR A 256 31.55 3.11 7.26
CA THR A 256 32.60 4.12 6.99
C THR A 256 32.51 4.72 5.59
N GLY A 257 31.79 4.07 4.67
CA GLY A 257 31.58 4.53 3.30
C GLY A 257 30.71 3.58 2.49
N ALA A 258 30.22 4.03 1.32
CA ALA A 258 29.40 3.20 0.44
C ALA A 258 30.16 1.94 -0.04
N GLU A 259 31.44 2.08 -0.37
CA GLU A 259 32.31 0.97 -0.78
C GLU A 259 32.47 -0.08 0.33
N ALA A 260 32.63 0.36 1.58
CA ALA A 260 32.79 -0.53 2.74
C ALA A 260 31.54 -1.35 3.05
N LEU A 261 30.37 -0.86 2.64
CA LEU A 261 29.07 -1.53 2.75
C LEU A 261 28.75 -2.45 1.56
N ARG A 262 29.50 -2.37 0.45
CA ARG A 262 29.28 -3.00 -0.88
C ARG A 262 27.99 -2.54 -1.56
N ASP A 263 26.88 -2.66 -0.85
CA ASP A 263 25.54 -2.26 -1.25
C ASP A 263 24.83 -1.66 -0.02
N PRO A 264 24.88 -0.33 0.17
CA PRO A 264 24.19 0.35 1.26
C PRO A 264 22.69 0.00 1.38
N ALA A 265 22.01 -0.27 0.26
CA ALA A 265 20.58 -0.58 0.26
C ALA A 265 20.28 -1.91 0.97
N ALA A 266 21.18 -2.89 0.87
CA ALA A 266 21.05 -4.17 1.57
C ALA A 266 21.06 -4.05 3.11
N TRP A 267 21.59 -2.95 3.66
CA TRP A 267 21.61 -2.70 5.11
C TRP A 267 20.43 -1.84 5.59
N ALA A 268 19.78 -1.13 4.67
CA ALA A 268 18.91 -0.01 4.99
C ALA A 268 17.68 -0.42 5.81
N SER A 269 17.04 -1.55 5.51
CA SER A 269 15.84 -1.99 6.26
C SER A 269 16.15 -2.23 7.73
N LEU A 270 17.15 -3.06 8.03
CA LEU A 270 17.52 -3.37 9.42
C LEU A 270 18.14 -2.18 10.13
N ARG A 271 18.81 -1.28 9.40
CA ARG A 271 19.31 -0.03 9.95
C ARG A 271 18.17 0.83 10.50
N ARG A 272 17.06 0.93 9.75
CA ARG A 272 15.84 1.63 10.22
C ARG A 272 15.26 0.95 11.46
N ASP A 273 15.19 -0.39 11.47
CA ASP A 273 14.68 -1.14 12.62
C ASP A 273 15.52 -0.91 13.88
N TYR A 274 16.85 -1.00 13.77
CA TYR A 274 17.77 -0.75 14.89
C TYR A 274 17.73 0.70 15.37
N ALA A 275 17.65 1.66 14.46
CA ALA A 275 17.51 3.07 14.83
C ALA A 275 16.19 3.34 15.58
N ARG A 276 15.06 2.79 15.10
CA ARG A 276 13.77 2.93 15.78
C ARG A 276 13.71 2.15 17.09
N GLU A 277 14.42 1.03 17.21
CA GLU A 277 14.58 0.33 18.49
C GLU A 277 15.29 1.20 19.51
N ALA A 278 16.39 1.86 19.11
CA ALA A 278 17.14 2.78 19.96
C ALA A 278 16.28 4.00 20.39
N LEU A 279 15.48 4.58 19.47
CA LEU A 279 14.51 5.64 19.81
C LEU A 279 13.58 5.20 20.94
N ARG A 280 12.99 4.00 20.84
CA ARG A 280 12.05 3.48 21.85
C ARG A 280 12.69 3.20 23.20
N LYS A 281 14.00 2.95 23.23
CA LYS A 281 14.77 2.80 24.48
C LYS A 281 15.24 4.15 25.05
N GLY A 282 14.98 5.26 24.36
CA GLY A 282 15.46 6.58 24.74
C GLY A 282 16.93 6.83 24.45
N ASP A 283 17.60 5.93 23.71
CA ASP A 283 19.00 6.11 23.29
C ASP A 283 19.05 6.90 21.98
N TRP A 284 18.81 8.20 22.09
CA TRP A 284 18.75 9.11 20.96
C TRP A 284 20.07 9.19 20.19
N ALA A 285 21.21 9.15 20.90
CA ALA A 285 22.52 9.21 20.28
C ALA A 285 22.81 7.97 19.43
N LEU A 286 22.47 6.78 19.93
CA LEU A 286 22.61 5.55 19.16
C LEU A 286 21.64 5.49 17.97
N ALA A 287 20.41 5.96 18.15
CA ALA A 287 19.43 6.06 17.07
C ALA A 287 19.93 6.96 15.92
N GLU A 288 20.44 8.15 16.26
CA GLU A 288 21.02 9.08 15.29
C GLU A 288 22.21 8.44 14.56
N ARG A 289 23.12 7.76 15.28
CA ARG A 289 24.28 7.08 14.68
C ARG A 289 23.89 5.97 13.70
N PHE A 290 22.95 5.11 14.08
CA PHE A 290 22.47 4.08 13.14
C PHE A 290 21.89 4.71 11.90
N ALA A 291 21.04 5.73 12.06
CA ALA A 291 20.31 6.35 10.99
C ALA A 291 21.21 7.15 10.03
N ALA A 292 22.12 7.99 10.56
CA ALA A 292 22.93 8.90 9.76
C ALA A 292 24.05 8.21 8.95
N SER A 293 24.56 7.06 9.40
CA SER A 293 25.69 6.39 8.73
C SER A 293 25.26 5.41 7.62
N HIS A 294 24.32 5.82 6.77
CA HIS A 294 23.66 4.96 5.78
C HIS A 294 24.30 4.96 4.38
N PHE A 295 24.93 6.05 3.95
CA PHE A 295 25.63 6.18 2.64
C PHE A 295 24.77 5.84 1.40
N LEU A 296 23.46 5.99 1.49
CA LEU A 296 22.57 5.88 0.34
C LEU A 296 22.61 7.17 -0.47
N PRO A 297 22.37 7.11 -1.79
CA PRO A 297 22.21 8.30 -2.61
C PRO A 297 21.09 9.22 -2.09
N GLN A 298 21.25 10.52 -2.27
CA GLN A 298 20.20 11.48 -1.94
C GLN A 298 18.96 11.18 -2.79
N GLY A 299 17.79 11.18 -2.14
CA GLY A 299 16.53 10.85 -2.79
C GLY A 299 16.25 9.34 -2.90
N ASP A 300 17.10 8.47 -2.35
CA ASP A 300 16.71 7.09 -2.11
C ASP A 300 15.60 7.03 -1.04
N SER A 301 14.55 6.24 -1.27
CA SER A 301 13.40 6.17 -0.36
C SER A 301 13.76 5.75 1.08
N ALA A 302 14.76 4.87 1.25
CA ALA A 302 15.23 4.47 2.55
C ALA A 302 16.12 5.55 3.19
N ALA A 303 16.87 6.32 2.39
CA ALA A 303 17.59 7.50 2.88
C ALA A 303 16.62 8.52 3.49
N VAL A 304 15.47 8.77 2.84
CA VAL A 304 14.46 9.71 3.36
C VAL A 304 13.98 9.33 4.77
N ASP A 305 13.66 8.05 5.02
CA ASP A 305 13.21 7.63 6.36
C ASP A 305 14.38 7.64 7.37
N LEU A 306 15.61 7.29 6.94
CA LEU A 306 16.80 7.31 7.79
C LEU A 306 17.21 8.73 8.19
N ASP A 307 17.29 9.68 7.25
CA ASP A 307 17.54 11.09 7.54
C ASP A 307 16.45 11.68 8.45
N TRP A 308 15.19 11.26 8.26
CA TRP A 308 14.12 11.66 9.17
C TRP A 308 14.33 11.09 10.58
N ILE A 309 14.69 9.81 10.72
CA ILE A 309 14.97 9.19 12.03
C ILE A 309 16.16 9.89 12.71
N ALA A 310 17.21 10.22 11.95
CA ALA A 310 18.38 10.93 12.48
C ALA A 310 18.01 12.32 12.98
N GLY A 311 17.24 13.08 12.21
CA GLY A 311 16.74 14.40 12.62
C GLY A 311 15.81 14.33 13.82
N TYR A 312 14.90 13.35 13.85
CA TYR A 312 14.00 13.10 14.97
C TYR A 312 14.79 12.77 16.24
N ALA A 313 15.75 11.85 16.17
CA ALA A 313 16.63 11.49 17.27
C ALA A 313 17.39 12.71 17.82
N ALA A 314 18.00 13.51 16.94
CA ALA A 314 18.70 14.72 17.33
C ALA A 314 17.78 15.74 18.03
N LEU A 315 16.56 15.93 17.51
CA LEU A 315 15.59 16.84 18.11
C LEU A 315 15.18 16.37 19.52
N ARG A 316 14.93 15.07 19.68
CA ARG A 316 14.61 14.45 20.98
C ARG A 316 15.79 14.48 21.96
N ALA A 317 17.01 14.50 21.46
CA ALA A 317 18.23 14.69 22.25
C ALA A 317 18.48 16.16 22.66
N GLY A 318 17.61 17.11 22.28
CA GLY A 318 17.80 18.54 22.55
C GLY A 318 18.86 19.19 21.67
N ALA A 319 19.15 18.63 20.49
CA ALA A 319 20.11 19.15 19.51
C ALA A 319 19.39 19.60 18.22
N PRO A 320 18.65 20.73 18.26
CA PRO A 320 17.81 21.16 17.15
C PRO A 320 18.62 21.66 15.94
N ASP A 321 19.88 22.06 16.13
CA ASP A 321 20.85 22.40 15.07
C ASP A 321 21.22 21.17 14.21
N ARG A 322 21.51 20.04 14.86
CA ARG A 322 21.74 18.76 14.18
C ARG A 322 20.45 18.25 13.53
N ALA A 323 19.32 18.39 14.22
CA ALA A 323 18.02 18.03 13.66
C ALA A 323 17.73 18.79 12.37
N ALA A 324 17.94 20.12 12.36
CA ALA A 324 17.78 20.95 11.18
C ALA A 324 18.69 20.50 10.03
N THR A 325 19.94 20.11 10.34
CA THR A 325 20.89 19.58 9.34
C THR A 325 20.39 18.31 8.68
N HIS A 326 19.85 17.36 9.45
CA HIS A 326 19.28 16.12 8.89
C HIS A 326 18.00 16.39 8.11
N PHE A 327 17.07 17.20 8.65
CA PHE A 327 15.83 17.54 7.96
C PHE A 327 16.02 18.38 6.69
N ALA A 328 17.15 19.07 6.53
CA ALA A 328 17.50 19.77 5.29
C ALA A 328 17.85 18.81 4.14
N ARG A 329 18.19 17.54 4.42
CA ARG A 329 18.47 16.51 3.40
C ARG A 329 17.20 15.88 2.83
N LEU A 330 16.09 16.02 3.55
CA LEU A 330 14.81 15.47 3.13
C LEU A 330 14.34 16.15 1.84
N PRO A 331 13.81 15.37 0.89
CA PRO A 331 13.48 15.89 -0.42
C PRO A 331 12.18 16.68 -0.41
N VAL A 332 12.09 17.61 -1.36
CA VAL A 332 10.92 18.49 -1.58
C VAL A 332 10.52 18.57 -3.06
N ALA A 333 11.47 18.58 -3.99
CA ALA A 333 11.21 18.60 -5.43
C ALA A 333 10.88 17.18 -5.93
N ASP A 334 9.89 17.04 -6.82
CA ASP A 334 9.48 15.78 -7.46
C ASP A 334 8.92 14.69 -6.52
N TYR A 335 8.66 15.02 -5.26
CA TYR A 335 8.06 14.11 -4.28
C TYR A 335 6.55 14.35 -4.13
N ASN A 336 5.84 13.30 -3.70
CA ASN A 336 4.42 13.41 -3.40
C ASN A 336 4.15 14.32 -2.18
N GLY A 337 2.93 14.87 -2.12
CA GLY A 337 2.55 15.83 -1.07
C GLY A 337 2.64 15.31 0.37
N ILE A 338 2.60 13.98 0.59
CA ILE A 338 2.76 13.40 1.93
C ILE A 338 4.20 13.61 2.42
N THR A 339 5.18 13.28 1.57
CA THR A 339 6.60 13.46 1.91
C THR A 339 6.94 14.93 2.07
N VAL A 340 6.49 15.79 1.14
CA VAL A 340 6.75 17.24 1.21
C VAL A 340 6.17 17.85 2.49
N ALA A 341 4.94 17.49 2.85
CA ALA A 341 4.33 17.96 4.09
C ALA A 341 5.09 17.51 5.34
N ARG A 342 5.52 16.23 5.39
CA ARG A 342 6.34 15.71 6.50
C ARG A 342 7.66 16.46 6.62
N THR A 343 8.38 16.62 5.51
CA THR A 343 9.65 17.35 5.47
C THR A 343 9.51 18.75 6.07
N HIS A 344 8.58 19.54 5.54
CA HIS A 344 8.41 20.92 5.99
C HIS A 344 7.86 21.03 7.41
N TYR A 345 6.99 20.11 7.84
CA TYR A 345 6.53 20.09 9.22
C TYR A 345 7.68 19.90 10.21
N TRP A 346 8.58 18.94 9.95
CA TRP A 346 9.71 18.65 10.83
C TRP A 346 10.83 19.70 10.74
N GLN A 347 11.05 20.30 9.58
CA GLN A 347 11.89 21.51 9.46
C GLN A 347 11.33 22.66 10.32
N GLY A 348 10.01 22.85 10.31
CA GLY A 348 9.36 23.83 11.19
C GLY A 348 9.56 23.52 12.67
N ARG A 349 9.46 22.24 13.07
CA ARG A 349 9.67 21.81 14.46
C ARG A 349 11.11 22.07 14.93
N ALA A 350 12.10 21.80 14.08
CA ALA A 350 13.50 22.09 14.39
C ALA A 350 13.77 23.60 14.48
N ALA A 351 13.23 24.40 13.55
CA ALA A 351 13.37 25.86 13.59
C ALA A 351 12.71 26.48 14.82
N GLU A 352 11.54 26.01 15.22
CA GLU A 352 10.90 26.45 16.46
C GLU A 352 11.75 26.12 17.70
N ALA A 353 12.31 24.91 17.76
CA ALA A 353 13.20 24.51 18.85
C ALA A 353 14.50 25.33 18.90
N LEU A 354 14.92 25.92 17.77
CA LEU A 354 16.01 26.91 17.69
C LEU A 354 15.58 28.33 18.11
N GLY A 355 14.28 28.58 18.33
CA GLY A 355 13.74 29.90 18.58
C GLY A 355 13.52 30.74 17.32
N ASP A 356 13.75 30.20 16.12
CA ASP A 356 13.54 30.89 14.85
C ASP A 356 12.08 30.75 14.38
N GLN A 357 11.23 31.61 14.93
CA GLN A 357 9.80 31.63 14.63
C GLN A 357 9.48 31.96 13.17
N ALA A 358 10.30 32.77 12.51
CA ALA A 358 10.08 33.16 11.12
C ALA A 358 10.30 31.98 10.17
N THR A 359 11.42 31.26 10.33
CA THR A 359 11.69 30.05 9.55
C THR A 359 10.70 28.94 9.88
N ALA A 360 10.33 28.78 11.15
CA ALA A 360 9.32 27.81 11.57
C ALA A 360 7.98 28.08 10.86
N ARG A 361 7.49 29.32 10.91
CA ARG A 361 6.24 29.73 10.27
C ARG A 361 6.25 29.46 8.76
N ALA A 362 7.32 29.86 8.06
CA ALA A 362 7.45 29.63 6.62
C ALA A 362 7.49 28.14 6.25
N ALA A 363 8.11 27.31 7.09
CA ALA A 363 8.09 25.86 6.90
C ALA A 363 6.67 25.30 7.09
N TYR A 364 5.95 25.71 8.14
CA TYR A 364 4.56 25.27 8.33
C TYR A 364 3.62 25.73 7.24
N GLU A 365 3.79 26.93 6.67
CA GLU A 365 2.99 27.39 5.54
C GLU A 365 3.15 26.49 4.31
N ARG A 366 4.39 26.07 4.00
CA ARG A 366 4.66 25.11 2.91
C ARG A 366 4.07 23.73 3.20
N ALA A 367 4.16 23.23 4.43
CA ALA A 367 3.52 21.98 4.81
C ALA A 367 1.98 22.08 4.70
N ALA A 368 1.39 23.17 5.18
CA ALA A 368 -0.05 23.42 5.20
C ALA A 368 -0.68 23.56 3.81
N ALA A 369 0.11 23.77 2.75
CA ALA A 369 -0.38 23.72 1.38
C ALA A 369 -0.88 22.30 0.99
N HIS A 370 -0.41 21.25 1.67
CA HIS A 370 -0.75 19.86 1.43
C HIS A 370 -1.80 19.33 2.42
N GLN A 371 -2.98 19.95 2.43
CA GLN A 371 -4.04 19.70 3.43
C GLN A 371 -4.67 18.30 3.40
N THR A 372 -4.35 17.47 2.41
CA THR A 372 -4.77 16.06 2.36
C THR A 372 -3.79 15.11 3.05
N ALA A 373 -2.61 15.61 3.47
CA ALA A 373 -1.62 14.83 4.19
C ALA A 373 -1.66 15.15 5.70
N TYR A 374 -1.51 14.12 6.52
CA TYR A 374 -1.44 14.21 7.99
C TYR A 374 -0.58 15.37 8.51
N TYR A 375 0.66 15.47 8.04
CA TYR A 375 1.59 16.54 8.45
C TYR A 375 1.21 17.93 7.93
N GLY A 376 0.53 18.00 6.78
CA GLY A 376 0.00 19.25 6.26
C GLY A 376 -1.16 19.76 7.09
N GLN A 377 -2.01 18.86 7.61
CA GLN A 377 -3.08 19.22 8.53
C GLN A 377 -2.56 19.65 9.90
N LEU A 378 -1.54 18.97 10.44
CA LEU A 378 -0.87 19.38 11.67
C LEU A 378 -0.23 20.78 11.52
N ALA A 379 0.39 21.05 10.37
CA ALA A 379 0.93 22.38 10.08
C ALA A 379 -0.19 23.43 9.94
N ALA A 380 -1.30 23.08 9.29
CA ALA A 380 -2.46 23.95 9.13
C ALA A 380 -3.10 24.33 10.48
N GLU A 381 -3.28 23.37 11.39
CA GLU A 381 -3.73 23.61 12.77
C GLU A 381 -2.80 24.60 13.48
N ARG A 382 -1.49 24.36 13.38
CA ARG A 382 -0.46 25.14 14.06
C ARG A 382 -0.41 26.62 13.65
N ILE A 383 -0.71 26.92 12.39
CA ILE A 383 -0.70 28.30 11.87
C ILE A 383 -2.10 28.90 11.72
N GLY A 384 -3.15 28.15 12.07
CA GLY A 384 -4.55 28.56 11.89
C GLY A 384 -4.98 28.68 10.43
N ALA A 385 -4.41 27.87 9.51
CA ALA A 385 -4.76 27.94 8.10
C ALA A 385 -6.17 27.38 7.83
N PRO A 386 -7.00 28.09 7.04
CA PRO A 386 -8.33 27.61 6.69
C PRO A 386 -8.26 26.41 5.74
N MET A 387 -9.25 25.53 5.83
CA MET A 387 -9.42 24.43 4.88
C MET A 387 -9.76 24.96 3.48
N GLN A 388 -9.14 24.38 2.46
CA GLN A 388 -9.42 24.69 1.05
C GLN A 388 -10.86 24.27 0.69
N PRO A 389 -11.67 25.17 0.08
CA PRO A 389 -13.07 24.86 -0.26
C PRO A 389 -13.26 23.62 -1.15
N ALA A 390 -12.29 23.30 -2.01
CA ALA A 390 -12.32 22.11 -2.86
C ALA A 390 -12.36 20.78 -2.07
N LEU A 391 -11.95 20.79 -0.79
CA LEU A 391 -12.03 19.62 0.10
C LEU A 391 -13.44 19.39 0.66
N ALA A 392 -14.32 20.39 0.59
CA ALA A 392 -15.65 20.36 1.21
C ALA A 392 -16.80 20.09 0.22
N VAL A 393 -16.49 19.81 -1.06
CA VAL A 393 -17.53 19.58 -2.07
C VAL A 393 -18.27 18.27 -1.79
N THR A 394 -19.57 18.36 -1.56
CA THR A 394 -20.45 17.23 -1.24
C THR A 394 -20.81 16.37 -2.46
N GLY A 395 -21.46 15.24 -2.20
CA GLY A 395 -21.84 14.24 -3.20
C GLY A 395 -20.64 13.61 -3.93
N PRO A 396 -20.89 12.98 -5.10
CA PRO A 396 -19.84 12.44 -5.95
C PRO A 396 -18.88 13.51 -6.50
N ALA A 397 -19.33 14.77 -6.60
CA ALA A 397 -18.53 15.90 -7.07
C ALA A 397 -17.84 15.65 -8.44
N VAL A 398 -18.46 14.87 -9.33
CA VAL A 398 -17.87 14.50 -10.64
C VAL A 398 -17.54 15.70 -11.53
N GLU A 399 -18.28 16.80 -11.37
CA GLU A 399 -18.03 18.04 -12.13
C GLU A 399 -16.79 18.81 -11.67
N THR A 400 -16.21 18.45 -10.52
CA THR A 400 -14.90 18.97 -10.09
C THR A 400 -13.73 18.27 -10.80
N LEU A 401 -14.01 17.22 -11.55
CA LEU A 401 -13.02 16.40 -12.24
C LEU A 401 -13.04 16.70 -13.74
N PRO A 402 -11.88 16.63 -14.39
CA PRO A 402 -11.82 16.93 -15.80
C PRO A 402 -12.51 15.86 -16.65
N ASP A 403 -13.18 16.27 -17.74
CA ASP A 403 -13.98 15.38 -18.58
C ASP A 403 -13.10 14.56 -19.54
N TRP A 404 -13.46 13.27 -19.69
CA TRP A 404 -12.70 12.31 -20.48
C TRP A 404 -13.18 12.21 -21.94
N ARG A 405 -14.43 12.60 -22.24
CA ARG A 405 -15.10 12.37 -23.53
C ARG A 405 -14.46 13.17 -24.67
N ASN A 406 -14.00 14.38 -24.36
CA ASN A 406 -13.37 15.28 -25.34
C ASN A 406 -11.83 15.34 -25.18
N SER A 407 -11.22 14.26 -24.69
CA SER A 407 -9.78 14.19 -24.44
C SER A 407 -9.09 13.13 -25.32
N ALA A 408 -7.78 13.26 -25.52
CA ALA A 408 -6.98 12.25 -26.24
C ALA A 408 -7.06 10.86 -25.60
N LEU A 409 -7.33 10.78 -24.29
CA LEU A 409 -7.54 9.53 -23.55
C LEU A 409 -8.66 8.68 -24.17
N SER A 410 -9.72 9.29 -24.71
CA SER A 410 -10.83 8.57 -25.35
C SER A 410 -10.38 7.70 -26.54
N GLY A 411 -9.29 8.08 -27.21
CA GLY A 411 -8.68 7.33 -28.31
C GLY A 411 -7.59 6.33 -27.88
N ASN A 412 -7.23 6.28 -26.59
CA ASN A 412 -6.18 5.39 -26.09
C ASN A 412 -6.69 3.94 -26.02
N ARG A 413 -5.97 3.00 -26.65
CA ARG A 413 -6.37 1.58 -26.73
C ARG A 413 -6.44 0.88 -25.37
N LEU A 414 -5.53 1.19 -24.43
CA LEU A 414 -5.56 0.61 -23.08
C LEU A 414 -6.75 1.13 -22.28
N PHE A 415 -7.07 2.42 -22.40
CA PHE A 415 -8.26 3.01 -21.80
C PHE A 415 -9.54 2.36 -22.36
N GLN A 416 -9.64 2.23 -23.69
CA GLN A 416 -10.76 1.55 -24.34
C GLN A 416 -10.86 0.07 -23.92
N ALA A 417 -9.74 -0.65 -23.84
CA ALA A 417 -9.70 -2.03 -23.34
C ALA A 417 -10.22 -2.11 -21.90
N GLY A 418 -9.82 -1.18 -21.02
CA GLY A 418 -10.34 -1.06 -19.67
C GLY A 418 -11.85 -0.85 -19.62
N LEU A 419 -12.39 0.05 -20.44
CA LEU A 419 -13.83 0.29 -20.54
C LEU A 419 -14.60 -0.95 -21.02
N TRP A 420 -14.09 -1.61 -22.06
CA TRP A 420 -14.71 -2.80 -22.63
C TRP A 420 -14.66 -4.00 -21.68
N LEU A 421 -13.62 -4.11 -20.86
CA LEU A 421 -13.56 -5.09 -19.76
C LEU A 421 -14.64 -4.81 -18.71
N ILE A 422 -14.96 -3.55 -18.38
CA ILE A 422 -16.09 -3.23 -17.50
C ILE A 422 -17.42 -3.68 -18.14
N VAL A 423 -17.65 -3.32 -19.41
CA VAL A 423 -18.86 -3.69 -20.15
C VAL A 423 -19.02 -5.21 -20.23
N ALA A 424 -17.92 -5.94 -20.35
CA ALA A 424 -17.91 -7.40 -20.38
C ALA A 424 -18.12 -8.05 -19.00
N GLY A 425 -18.18 -7.29 -17.90
CA GLY A 425 -18.32 -7.83 -16.55
C GLY A 425 -17.00 -8.35 -15.94
N GLU A 426 -15.86 -7.83 -16.41
CA GLU A 426 -14.50 -8.20 -15.99
C GLU A 426 -13.78 -7.06 -15.23
N PRO A 427 -14.36 -6.54 -14.12
CA PRO A 427 -13.86 -5.34 -13.46
C PRO A 427 -12.44 -5.47 -12.88
N ALA A 428 -12.06 -6.66 -12.42
CA ALA A 428 -10.72 -6.91 -11.90
C ALA A 428 -9.65 -6.79 -13.00
N GLN A 429 -9.99 -7.24 -14.22
CA GLN A 429 -9.11 -7.05 -15.38
C GLN A 429 -9.11 -5.60 -15.84
N ALA A 430 -10.27 -4.93 -15.86
CA ALA A 430 -10.35 -3.51 -16.20
C ALA A 430 -9.45 -2.65 -15.29
N GLN A 431 -9.50 -2.89 -13.98
CA GLN A 431 -8.65 -2.21 -13.01
C GLN A 431 -7.16 -2.41 -13.28
N ARG A 432 -6.74 -3.62 -13.71
CA ARG A 432 -5.35 -3.87 -14.13
C ARG A 432 -4.95 -2.96 -15.29
N PHE A 433 -5.81 -2.79 -16.29
CA PHE A 433 -5.53 -1.91 -17.43
C PHE A 433 -5.47 -0.44 -17.03
N PHE A 434 -6.42 0.06 -16.24
CA PHE A 434 -6.41 1.46 -15.80
C PHE A 434 -5.21 1.80 -14.91
N LEU A 435 -4.86 0.91 -13.97
CA LEU A 435 -3.69 1.14 -13.10
C LEU A 435 -2.37 0.99 -13.87
N HIS A 436 -2.31 0.11 -14.85
CA HIS A 436 -1.16 0.00 -15.76
C HIS A 436 -1.00 1.28 -16.57
N LEU A 437 -2.08 1.78 -17.21
CA LEU A 437 -2.06 3.05 -17.93
C LEU A 437 -1.70 4.23 -17.01
N ALA A 438 -2.15 4.20 -15.76
CA ALA A 438 -1.81 5.24 -14.77
C ALA A 438 -0.30 5.32 -14.47
N GLN A 439 0.50 4.29 -14.75
CA GLN A 439 1.95 4.32 -14.56
C GLN A 439 2.62 5.35 -15.48
N THR A 440 2.12 5.53 -16.71
CA THR A 440 2.68 6.46 -17.71
C THR A 440 1.81 7.71 -17.95
N ALA A 441 0.52 7.64 -17.66
CA ALA A 441 -0.40 8.76 -17.87
C ALA A 441 -0.10 9.98 -16.97
N ALA A 442 -0.45 11.18 -17.45
CA ALA A 442 -0.40 12.39 -16.65
C ALA A 442 -1.44 12.33 -15.50
N PRO A 443 -1.21 13.02 -14.37
CA PRO A 443 -2.15 13.00 -13.23
C PRO A 443 -3.58 13.39 -13.63
N GLU A 444 -3.69 14.32 -14.58
CA GLU A 444 -4.94 14.81 -15.11
C GLU A 444 -5.72 13.75 -15.95
N ASP A 445 -5.02 12.89 -16.68
CA ASP A 445 -5.65 11.75 -17.37
C ASP A 445 -6.02 10.64 -16.39
N ILE A 446 -5.23 10.45 -15.33
CA ILE A 446 -5.61 9.56 -14.23
C ILE A 446 -6.89 10.05 -13.55
N ALA A 447 -7.04 11.36 -13.38
CA ALA A 447 -8.28 11.95 -12.86
C ALA A 447 -9.48 11.73 -13.79
N ARG A 448 -9.28 11.80 -15.12
CA ARG A 448 -10.29 11.43 -16.12
C ARG A 448 -10.73 9.98 -15.98
N MET A 449 -9.77 9.05 -15.85
CA MET A 449 -10.08 7.64 -15.58
C MET A 449 -10.86 7.50 -14.25
N GLY A 450 -10.47 8.23 -13.21
CA GLY A 450 -11.16 8.27 -11.94
C GLY A 450 -12.59 8.82 -12.05
N ARG A 451 -12.83 9.87 -12.86
CA ARG A 451 -14.16 10.42 -13.15
C ARG A 451 -15.07 9.34 -13.72
N VAL A 452 -14.60 8.56 -14.69
CA VAL A 452 -15.36 7.42 -15.23
C VAL A 452 -15.77 6.46 -14.10
N MET A 453 -14.84 6.13 -13.20
CA MET A 453 -15.16 5.20 -12.10
C MET A 453 -16.23 5.75 -11.16
N LEU A 454 -16.24 7.06 -10.87
CA LEU A 454 -17.32 7.68 -10.09
C LEU A 454 -18.66 7.72 -10.86
N GLU A 455 -18.64 8.04 -12.15
CA GLU A 455 -19.83 7.98 -13.03
C GLU A 455 -20.45 6.58 -13.04
N LEU A 456 -19.62 5.53 -12.93
CA LEU A 456 -20.04 4.12 -12.87
C LEU A 456 -20.35 3.62 -11.44
N ARG A 457 -20.35 4.50 -10.42
CA ARG A 457 -20.54 4.13 -9.00
C ARG A 457 -19.52 3.10 -8.49
N ARG A 458 -18.25 3.26 -8.89
CA ARG A 458 -17.10 2.41 -8.50
C ARG A 458 -16.08 3.21 -7.68
N PRO A 459 -16.44 3.67 -6.48
CA PRO A 459 -15.60 4.57 -5.68
C PRO A 459 -14.25 3.95 -5.28
N TRP A 460 -14.15 2.62 -5.16
CA TRP A 460 -12.88 1.96 -4.83
C TRP A 460 -11.89 2.02 -5.99
N ASP A 461 -12.35 1.84 -7.24
CA ASP A 461 -11.49 1.99 -8.42
C ASP A 461 -11.06 3.46 -8.60
N ALA A 462 -11.99 4.39 -8.35
CA ALA A 462 -11.71 5.82 -8.34
C ALA A 462 -10.63 6.20 -7.31
N LEU A 463 -10.70 5.65 -6.10
CA LEU A 463 -9.72 5.90 -5.03
C LEU A 463 -8.33 5.34 -5.39
N ARG A 464 -8.25 4.15 -5.99
CA ARG A 464 -6.96 3.60 -6.43
C ARG A 464 -6.30 4.44 -7.51
N LEU A 465 -7.08 4.92 -8.49
CA LEU A 465 -6.60 5.87 -9.49
C LEU A 465 -6.20 7.21 -8.84
N SER A 466 -6.96 7.69 -7.86
CA SER A 466 -6.59 8.89 -7.09
C SER A 466 -5.22 8.77 -6.44
N LYS A 467 -4.91 7.61 -5.83
CA LYS A 467 -3.60 7.37 -5.22
C LYS A 467 -2.49 7.38 -6.27
N ALA A 468 -2.72 6.81 -7.45
CA ALA A 468 -1.78 6.88 -8.58
C ALA A 468 -1.57 8.32 -9.08
N ALA A 469 -2.62 9.13 -9.17
CA ALA A 469 -2.52 10.55 -9.51
C ALA A 469 -1.76 11.34 -8.44
N ALA A 470 -2.05 11.10 -7.15
CA ALA A 470 -1.42 11.76 -6.02
C ALA A 470 0.08 11.45 -5.92
N ALA A 471 0.49 10.23 -6.27
CA ALA A 471 1.91 9.86 -6.37
C ALA A 471 2.67 10.70 -7.41
N LYS A 472 1.95 11.32 -8.36
CA LYS A 472 2.47 12.22 -9.39
C LYS A 472 2.07 13.69 -9.16
N GLY A 473 1.66 14.03 -7.93
CA GLY A 473 1.30 15.40 -7.55
C GLY A 473 -0.14 15.84 -7.85
N GLY A 474 -0.94 15.03 -8.56
CA GLY A 474 -2.35 15.35 -8.85
C GLY A 474 -3.30 14.85 -7.76
N VAL A 475 -3.63 15.72 -6.80
CA VAL A 475 -4.58 15.40 -5.72
C VAL A 475 -5.97 15.91 -6.08
N TYR A 476 -6.92 14.98 -6.24
CA TYR A 476 -8.31 15.27 -6.60
C TYR A 476 -9.24 14.83 -5.46
N PRO A 477 -9.75 15.75 -4.62
CA PRO A 477 -10.49 15.41 -3.40
C PRO A 477 -11.69 14.48 -3.62
N ALA A 478 -12.45 14.68 -4.70
CA ALA A 478 -13.60 13.84 -5.06
C ALA A 478 -13.23 12.37 -5.27
N LEU A 479 -12.05 12.11 -5.84
CA LEU A 479 -11.54 10.75 -6.04
C LEU A 479 -10.82 10.21 -4.79
N HIS A 480 -10.12 11.09 -4.04
CA HIS A 480 -9.29 10.67 -2.91
C HIS A 480 -10.07 10.37 -1.63
N TYR A 481 -11.25 10.99 -1.51
CA TYR A 481 -12.18 10.87 -0.39
C TYR A 481 -13.62 10.72 -0.90
N PRO A 482 -13.94 9.64 -1.64
CA PRO A 482 -15.26 9.48 -2.23
C PRO A 482 -16.32 9.33 -1.14
N LEU A 483 -17.49 9.97 -1.34
CA LEU A 483 -18.70 9.66 -0.59
C LEU A 483 -19.38 8.45 -1.24
N THR A 484 -19.77 7.46 -0.43
CA THR A 484 -20.15 6.12 -0.93
C THR A 484 -21.57 5.71 -0.56
N GLY A 485 -22.30 6.57 0.14
CA GLY A 485 -23.59 6.28 0.77
C GLY A 485 -23.46 5.83 2.24
N LEU A 486 -22.28 5.39 2.67
CA LEU A 486 -22.00 5.06 4.08
C LEU A 486 -22.15 6.27 5.00
N GLU A 487 -21.93 7.48 4.50
CA GLU A 487 -22.12 8.73 5.25
C GLU A 487 -23.56 8.97 5.72
N GLY A 488 -24.55 8.37 5.05
CA GLY A 488 -25.96 8.40 5.46
C GLY A 488 -26.38 7.20 6.33
N GLY A 489 -25.47 6.28 6.62
CA GLY A 489 -25.77 5.08 7.40
C GLY A 489 -25.89 5.37 8.89
N SER A 490 -26.90 4.77 9.55
CA SER A 490 -27.03 4.84 11.01
C SER A 490 -26.20 3.73 11.67
N PHE A 491 -25.00 4.09 12.10
CA PHE A 491 -24.04 3.15 12.73
C PHE A 491 -23.79 3.42 14.22
N GLY A 492 -24.46 4.42 14.81
CA GLY A 492 -24.19 4.85 16.20
C GLY A 492 -22.82 5.50 16.41
N LEU A 493 -22.10 5.78 15.32
CA LEU A 493 -20.78 6.40 15.27
C LEU A 493 -20.80 7.63 14.38
N PRO A 494 -19.87 8.60 14.57
CA PRO A 494 -19.64 9.65 13.60
C PRO A 494 -19.34 9.04 12.21
N PRO A 495 -20.09 9.41 11.15
CA PRO A 495 -19.96 8.78 9.84
C PRO A 495 -18.56 8.95 9.24
N GLU A 496 -17.87 10.04 9.53
CA GLU A 496 -16.49 10.27 9.09
C GLU A 496 -15.51 9.21 9.62
N LEU A 497 -15.75 8.66 10.80
CA LEU A 497 -14.88 7.65 11.41
C LEU A 497 -15.08 6.30 10.71
N VAL A 498 -16.34 5.92 10.47
CA VAL A 498 -16.68 4.70 9.73
C VAL A 498 -16.10 4.78 8.31
N MET A 499 -16.25 5.93 7.66
CA MET A 499 -15.68 6.20 6.33
C MET A 499 -14.15 6.13 6.32
N ALA A 500 -13.48 6.76 7.29
CA ALA A 500 -12.03 6.74 7.39
C ALA A 500 -11.48 5.32 7.58
N ILE A 501 -12.14 4.50 8.41
CA ILE A 501 -11.78 3.10 8.62
C ILE A 501 -12.06 2.27 7.37
N ALA A 502 -13.26 2.35 6.78
CA ALA A 502 -13.60 1.61 5.56
C ALA A 502 -12.67 1.95 4.38
N ARG A 503 -12.30 3.23 4.25
CA ARG A 503 -11.30 3.70 3.27
C ARG A 503 -9.96 3.02 3.48
N GLN A 504 -9.49 2.94 4.73
CA GLN A 504 -8.18 2.40 5.05
C GLN A 504 -8.14 0.86 4.98
N GLU A 505 -9.23 0.20 5.34
CA GLU A 505 -9.32 -1.27 5.38
C GLU A 505 -9.48 -1.92 4.01
N SER A 506 -10.36 -1.35 3.17
CA SER A 506 -10.72 -2.00 1.90
C SER A 506 -10.75 -1.06 0.71
N GLU A 507 -10.44 0.23 0.91
CA GLU A 507 -10.67 1.26 -0.10
C GLU A 507 -12.13 1.28 -0.58
N PHE A 508 -13.07 0.92 0.29
CA PHE A 508 -14.50 0.71 0.02
C PHE A 508 -14.87 -0.56 -0.79
N ASN A 509 -13.91 -1.44 -1.07
CA ASN A 509 -14.21 -2.70 -1.75
C ASN A 509 -14.74 -3.76 -0.76
N HIS A 510 -16.06 -3.87 -0.68
CA HIS A 510 -16.72 -4.82 0.21
C HIS A 510 -16.53 -6.30 -0.15
N THR A 511 -15.91 -6.64 -1.28
CA THR A 511 -15.74 -8.04 -1.72
C THR A 511 -14.39 -8.65 -1.33
N VAL A 512 -13.46 -7.87 -0.79
CA VAL A 512 -12.08 -8.30 -0.55
C VAL A 512 -11.94 -9.19 0.69
N GLN A 513 -10.95 -10.08 0.62
CA GLN A 513 -10.51 -10.90 1.73
C GLN A 513 -8.98 -10.78 1.85
N SER A 514 -8.48 -10.50 3.06
CA SER A 514 -7.05 -10.48 3.31
C SER A 514 -6.46 -11.90 3.38
N PRO A 515 -5.14 -12.07 3.18
CA PRO A 515 -4.44 -13.34 3.38
C PRO A 515 -4.66 -13.95 4.77
N VAL A 516 -4.79 -13.12 5.80
CA VAL A 516 -5.02 -13.55 7.19
C VAL A 516 -6.50 -13.80 7.52
N GLY A 517 -7.41 -13.62 6.55
CA GLY A 517 -8.81 -13.99 6.66
C GLY A 517 -9.79 -12.88 7.05
N ALA A 518 -9.33 -11.63 7.15
CA ALA A 518 -10.17 -10.46 7.34
C ALA A 518 -11.06 -10.24 6.09
N ARG A 519 -12.31 -9.81 6.27
CA ARG A 519 -13.30 -9.81 5.17
C ARG A 519 -14.09 -8.51 5.05
N GLY A 520 -14.31 -8.12 3.80
CA GLY A 520 -15.25 -7.09 3.39
C GLY A 520 -14.83 -5.66 3.67
N LEU A 521 -15.83 -4.78 3.71
CA LEU A 521 -15.69 -3.33 3.69
C LEU A 521 -14.82 -2.76 4.81
N MET A 522 -14.95 -3.30 6.02
CA MET A 522 -14.19 -2.88 7.20
C MET A 522 -13.19 -3.96 7.64
N GLN A 523 -12.91 -4.95 6.78
CA GLN A 523 -11.97 -6.05 7.05
C GLN A 523 -12.17 -6.70 8.43
N VAL A 524 -13.42 -7.05 8.75
CA VAL A 524 -13.71 -7.68 10.05
C VAL A 524 -13.27 -9.15 10.03
N MET A 525 -12.54 -9.57 11.06
CA MET A 525 -12.17 -10.98 11.25
C MET A 525 -13.40 -11.84 11.54
N PRO A 526 -13.50 -13.10 11.05
CA PRO A 526 -14.66 -13.95 11.26
C PRO A 526 -15.09 -14.12 12.73
N ASP A 527 -14.13 -14.26 13.64
CA ASP A 527 -14.42 -14.41 15.07
C ASP A 527 -14.94 -13.11 15.69
N THR A 528 -14.32 -11.98 15.35
CA THR A 528 -14.83 -10.64 15.73
C THR A 528 -16.23 -10.42 15.17
N ALA A 529 -16.47 -10.74 13.90
CA ALA A 529 -17.75 -10.61 13.25
C ALA A 529 -18.84 -11.46 13.93
N ARG A 530 -18.52 -12.69 14.34
CA ARG A 530 -19.45 -13.56 15.09
C ARG A 530 -19.83 -12.95 16.43
N GLN A 531 -18.85 -12.40 17.16
CA GLN A 531 -19.10 -11.73 18.43
C GLN A 531 -19.96 -10.48 18.22
N MET A 532 -19.61 -9.63 17.25
CA MET A 532 -20.34 -8.39 16.98
C MET A 532 -21.74 -8.65 16.43
N ALA A 533 -21.97 -9.75 15.71
CA ALA A 533 -23.30 -10.14 15.25
C ALA A 533 -24.24 -10.38 16.44
N GLY A 534 -23.74 -11.00 17.52
CA GLY A 534 -24.45 -11.12 18.79
C GLY A 534 -24.77 -9.76 19.42
N VAL A 535 -23.81 -8.83 19.43
CA VAL A 535 -23.98 -7.48 19.99
C VAL A 535 -25.05 -6.69 19.24
N VAL A 536 -25.10 -6.76 17.90
CA VAL A 536 -26.08 -6.02 17.09
C VAL A 536 -27.41 -6.76 16.90
N GLY A 537 -27.57 -7.97 17.46
CA GLY A 537 -28.80 -8.76 17.33
C GLY A 537 -29.05 -9.37 15.94
N GLU A 538 -28.00 -9.54 15.13
CA GLU A 538 -28.08 -10.17 13.81
C GLU A 538 -27.51 -11.60 13.81
N ALA A 539 -27.97 -12.46 12.91
CA ALA A 539 -27.33 -13.77 12.74
C ALA A 539 -25.95 -13.61 12.09
N PHE A 540 -25.00 -14.42 12.56
CA PHE A 540 -23.69 -14.51 11.93
C PHE A 540 -23.74 -15.36 10.65
N GLU A 541 -23.32 -14.77 9.53
CA GLU A 541 -23.20 -15.46 8.26
C GLU A 541 -21.87 -15.09 7.57
N LEU A 542 -20.93 -16.04 7.52
CA LEU A 542 -19.58 -15.80 7.01
C LEU A 542 -19.57 -15.26 5.57
N ALA A 543 -20.44 -15.79 4.70
CA ALA A 543 -20.52 -15.38 3.31
C ALA A 543 -21.11 -13.97 3.12
N ARG A 544 -21.95 -13.49 4.05
CA ARG A 544 -22.50 -12.13 3.99
C ARG A 544 -21.44 -11.06 4.21
N LEU A 545 -20.33 -11.38 4.90
CA LEU A 545 -19.23 -10.44 5.13
C LEU A 545 -18.64 -9.86 3.83
N THR A 546 -18.69 -10.59 2.71
CA THR A 546 -18.18 -10.11 1.40
C THR A 546 -19.26 -9.87 0.35
N ARG A 547 -20.53 -10.20 0.65
CA ARG A 547 -21.68 -10.02 -0.26
C ARG A 547 -22.56 -8.83 0.13
N ASP A 548 -22.51 -8.41 1.39
CA ASP A 548 -23.33 -7.34 1.95
C ASP A 548 -22.40 -6.37 2.70
N GLY A 549 -22.03 -5.29 2.03
CA GLY A 549 -21.20 -4.23 2.60
C GLY A 549 -21.86 -3.53 3.79
N GLY A 550 -23.19 -3.41 3.81
CA GLY A 550 -23.93 -2.80 4.92
C GLY A 550 -23.89 -3.66 6.18
N TYR A 551 -24.07 -4.97 6.04
CA TYR A 551 -23.87 -5.93 7.13
C TYR A 551 -22.45 -5.86 7.69
N ASN A 552 -21.45 -5.89 6.80
CA ASN A 552 -20.05 -5.76 7.21
C ASN A 552 -19.78 -4.44 7.96
N ALA A 553 -20.33 -3.33 7.46
CA ALA A 553 -20.22 -2.01 8.10
C ALA A 553 -20.82 -1.98 9.50
N ARG A 554 -22.00 -2.57 9.71
CA ARG A 554 -22.64 -2.62 11.05
C ARG A 554 -21.80 -3.42 12.04
N LEU A 555 -21.23 -4.56 11.62
CA LEU A 555 -20.36 -5.35 12.49
C LEU A 555 -19.04 -4.62 12.80
N GLY A 556 -18.43 -3.97 11.81
CA GLY A 556 -17.22 -3.17 12.00
C GLY A 556 -17.46 -1.96 12.91
N ALA A 557 -18.60 -1.28 12.74
CA ALA A 557 -19.02 -0.18 13.60
C ALA A 557 -19.25 -0.62 15.05
N ALA A 558 -19.89 -1.77 15.28
CA ALA A 558 -20.04 -2.33 16.63
C ALA A 558 -18.68 -2.59 17.30
N TYR A 559 -17.69 -3.10 16.55
CA TYR A 559 -16.35 -3.29 17.07
C TYR A 559 -15.64 -1.96 17.37
N LEU A 560 -15.76 -0.96 16.49
CA LEU A 560 -15.24 0.39 16.70
C LEU A 560 -15.84 1.05 17.96
N GLU A 561 -17.13 0.89 18.20
CA GLU A 561 -17.78 1.43 19.40
C GLU A 561 -17.23 0.76 20.67
N GLY A 562 -16.96 -0.55 20.64
CA GLY A 562 -16.23 -1.22 21.72
C GLY A 562 -14.85 -0.63 22.00
N LEU A 563 -14.11 -0.26 20.95
CA LEU A 563 -12.82 0.42 21.08
C LEU A 563 -12.97 1.85 21.63
N ARG A 564 -13.98 2.60 21.20
CA ARG A 564 -14.29 3.92 21.74
C ARG A 564 -14.70 3.88 23.21
N ASN A 565 -15.49 2.89 23.61
CA ASN A 565 -15.82 2.69 25.02
C ASN A 565 -14.57 2.47 25.88
N ARG A 566 -13.55 1.83 25.33
CA ARG A 566 -12.28 1.56 26.03
C ARG A 566 -11.30 2.74 26.01
N PHE A 567 -11.18 3.44 24.89
CA PHE A 567 -10.13 4.43 24.65
C PHE A 567 -10.64 5.87 24.54
N GLY A 568 -11.96 6.07 24.64
CA GLY A 568 -12.62 7.34 24.40
C GLY A 568 -12.65 7.70 22.93
N ASN A 569 -12.68 9.01 22.67
CA ASN A 569 -12.71 9.54 21.33
C ASN A 569 -11.32 9.66 20.69
N SER A 570 -10.26 9.14 21.33
CA SER A 570 -8.89 9.21 20.79
C SER A 570 -8.81 8.41 19.51
N VAL A 571 -8.71 9.11 18.38
CA VAL A 571 -8.59 8.49 17.06
C VAL A 571 -7.32 7.65 17.00
N ALA A 572 -6.22 8.13 17.59
CA ALA A 572 -4.95 7.40 17.62
C ALA A 572 -5.10 6.04 18.31
N LEU A 573 -5.71 6.02 19.49
CA LEU A 573 -5.87 4.79 20.27
C LEU A 573 -6.91 3.84 19.67
N VAL A 574 -8.01 4.38 19.14
CA VAL A 574 -9.07 3.60 18.49
C VAL A 574 -8.54 2.98 17.19
N ALA A 575 -7.90 3.76 16.31
CA ALA A 575 -7.33 3.25 15.07
C ALA A 575 -6.19 2.25 15.33
N ALA A 576 -5.31 2.53 16.29
CA ALA A 576 -4.29 1.58 16.73
C ALA A 576 -4.91 0.29 17.29
N GLY A 577 -5.98 0.40 18.07
CA GLY A 577 -6.69 -0.73 18.65
C GLY A 577 -7.43 -1.57 17.60
N TYR A 578 -7.92 -0.94 16.54
CA TYR A 578 -8.57 -1.62 15.42
C TYR A 578 -7.56 -2.45 14.62
N ASN A 579 -6.45 -1.83 14.20
CA ASN A 579 -5.43 -2.48 13.36
C ASN A 579 -4.51 -3.44 14.14
N ALA A 580 -3.99 -3.02 15.30
CA ALA A 580 -3.01 -3.79 16.05
C ALA A 580 -3.61 -4.55 17.25
N GLY A 581 -4.93 -4.45 17.46
CA GLY A 581 -5.63 -5.02 18.59
C GLY A 581 -5.57 -4.12 19.84
N PRO A 582 -6.62 -4.12 20.68
CA PRO A 582 -6.75 -3.22 21.81
C PRO A 582 -5.68 -3.46 22.89
N GLY A 583 -5.14 -4.68 23.01
CA GLY A 583 -4.06 -4.97 23.95
C GLY A 583 -2.78 -4.20 23.67
N ARG A 584 -2.43 -4.01 22.38
CA ARG A 584 -1.22 -3.26 21.99
C ARG A 584 -1.42 -1.76 22.18
N SER A 585 -2.58 -1.23 21.77
CA SER A 585 -2.94 0.17 22.01
C SER A 585 -2.87 0.51 23.51
N ALA A 586 -3.43 -0.34 24.37
CA ALA A 586 -3.35 -0.18 25.82
C ALA A 586 -1.92 -0.32 26.39
N ARG A 587 -1.06 -1.15 25.77
CA ARG A 587 0.35 -1.25 26.16
C ARG A 587 1.11 0.02 25.80
N TRP A 588 0.91 0.58 24.61
CA TRP A 588 1.59 1.79 24.17
C TRP A 588 1.24 3.02 25.00
N LEU A 589 0.05 3.08 25.61
CA LEU A 589 -0.25 4.07 26.65
C LEU A 589 0.67 3.97 27.87
N ARG A 590 1.09 2.75 28.24
CA ARG A 590 2.04 2.57 29.35
C ARG A 590 3.47 2.86 28.93
N ASP A 591 3.85 2.43 27.73
CA ASP A 591 5.22 2.53 27.23
C ASP A 591 5.59 3.98 26.83
N PHE A 592 4.64 4.76 26.30
CA PHE A 592 4.88 6.09 25.74
C PHE A 592 4.24 7.24 26.55
N GLY A 593 3.52 6.91 27.61
CA GLY A 593 2.68 7.84 28.37
C GLY A 593 1.24 7.89 27.88
N ASP A 594 0.34 8.35 28.76
CA ASP A 594 -1.08 8.45 28.43
C ASP A 594 -1.31 9.65 27.48
N LEU A 595 -1.64 9.33 26.23
CA LEU A 595 -1.85 10.32 25.16
C LEU A 595 -2.91 11.39 25.49
N ARG A 596 -3.80 11.09 26.45
CA ARG A 596 -4.89 11.98 26.88
C ARG A 596 -4.41 13.01 27.92
N ASP A 597 -3.20 12.86 28.45
CA ASP A 597 -2.60 13.84 29.33
C ASP A 597 -1.89 14.95 28.52
N GLU A 598 -1.91 16.18 29.05
CA GLU A 598 -1.41 17.37 28.34
C GLU A 598 0.09 17.32 28.03
N GLY A 599 0.87 16.60 28.85
CA GLY A 599 2.32 16.49 28.72
C GLY A 599 2.83 15.54 27.64
N VAL A 600 1.95 14.79 26.97
CA VAL A 600 2.33 13.86 25.89
C VAL A 600 2.06 14.52 24.53
N ASP A 601 3.07 14.67 23.67
CA ASP A 601 2.88 15.16 22.29
C ASP A 601 2.23 14.05 21.43
N PRO A 602 1.05 14.28 20.82
CA PRO A 602 0.36 13.26 20.04
C PRO A 602 1.08 12.87 18.76
N VAL A 603 1.86 13.78 18.18
CA VAL A 603 2.66 13.50 16.98
C VAL A 603 3.81 12.58 17.34
N ASP A 604 4.49 12.85 18.46
CA ASP A 604 5.55 11.97 18.97
C ASP A 604 5.00 10.60 19.35
N TRP A 605 3.83 10.55 20.01
CA TRP A 605 3.20 9.28 20.39
C TRP A 605 2.93 8.40 19.16
N VAL A 606 2.38 8.99 18.09
CA VAL A 606 2.15 8.28 16.83
C VAL A 606 3.47 7.82 16.19
N GLU A 607 4.50 8.67 16.18
CA GLU A 607 5.81 8.32 15.60
C GLU A 607 6.54 7.19 16.35
N MET A 608 6.24 7.01 17.64
CA MET A 608 6.81 5.95 18.48
C MET A 608 6.12 4.59 18.32
N ILE A 609 4.98 4.51 17.62
CA ILE A 609 4.29 3.25 17.33
C ILE A 609 5.28 2.29 16.63
N PRO A 610 5.54 1.09 17.20
CA PRO A 610 6.61 0.21 16.72
C PRO A 610 6.33 -0.42 15.35
N PHE A 611 5.06 -0.57 14.99
CA PHE A 611 4.66 -1.18 13.73
C PHE A 611 4.44 -0.11 12.68
N ASP A 612 5.24 -0.14 11.62
CA ASP A 612 5.13 0.80 10.50
C ASP A 612 3.73 0.81 9.90
N GLU A 613 3.12 -0.38 9.76
CA GLU A 613 1.73 -0.53 9.30
C GLU A 613 0.76 0.24 10.19
N THR A 614 0.79 0.00 11.51
CA THR A 614 -0.14 0.65 12.45
C THR A 614 0.12 2.15 12.57
N ARG A 615 1.39 2.58 12.55
CA ARG A 615 1.76 4.00 12.56
C ARG A 615 1.16 4.72 11.36
N ASN A 616 1.37 4.18 10.17
CA ASN A 616 0.79 4.72 8.95
C ASN A 616 -0.74 4.66 8.98
N TYR A 617 -1.32 3.56 9.46
CA TYR A 617 -2.76 3.39 9.61
C TYR A 617 -3.38 4.52 10.44
N VAL A 618 -2.83 4.80 11.62
CA VAL A 618 -3.29 5.91 12.49
C VAL A 618 -3.22 7.25 11.75
N MET A 619 -2.10 7.54 11.07
CA MET A 619 -1.97 8.78 10.29
C MET A 619 -3.01 8.88 9.16
N ARG A 620 -3.27 7.77 8.45
CA ARG A 620 -4.24 7.72 7.34
C ARG A 620 -5.69 7.89 7.81
N VAL A 621 -6.04 7.31 8.96
CA VAL A 621 -7.37 7.51 9.56
C VAL A 621 -7.52 8.95 10.06
N ALA A 622 -6.51 9.47 10.75
CA ALA A 622 -6.53 10.84 11.28
C ALA A 622 -6.64 11.89 10.16
N GLU A 623 -5.88 11.79 9.07
CA GLU A 623 -5.94 12.77 7.98
C GLU A 623 -7.27 12.73 7.20
N ALA A 624 -7.95 11.58 7.19
CA ALA A 624 -9.21 11.43 6.46
C ALA A 624 -10.40 12.06 7.18
N LEU A 625 -10.39 12.09 8.52
CA LEU A 625 -11.50 12.57 9.35
C LEU A 625 -11.98 13.99 9.01
N PRO A 626 -11.14 15.05 9.07
CA PRO A 626 -11.62 16.41 8.81
C PRO A 626 -12.12 16.59 7.38
N ILE A 627 -11.58 15.84 6.42
CA ILE A 627 -12.00 15.91 5.02
C ILE A 627 -13.36 15.25 4.84
N TYR A 628 -13.59 14.08 5.44
CA TYR A 628 -14.92 13.48 5.44
C TYR A 628 -15.95 14.36 6.16
N ARG A 629 -15.62 14.95 7.32
CA ARG A 629 -16.49 15.93 7.99
C ARG A 629 -16.90 17.06 7.04
N ALA A 630 -15.94 17.67 6.34
CA ALA A 630 -16.20 18.75 5.41
C ALA A 630 -17.06 18.33 4.21
N ARG A 631 -16.74 17.19 3.58
CA ARG A 631 -17.51 16.67 2.43
C ARG A 631 -18.94 16.31 2.80
N ILE A 632 -19.14 15.71 3.98
CA ILE A 632 -20.45 15.34 4.50
C ILE A 632 -21.27 16.61 4.80
N ALA A 633 -20.65 17.59 5.47
CA ALA A 633 -21.32 18.85 5.82
C ALA A 633 -21.56 19.79 4.62
N GLY A 634 -20.77 19.64 3.54
CA GLY A 634 -20.84 20.52 2.37
C GLY A 634 -20.22 21.91 2.59
N HIS A 635 -19.46 22.09 3.66
CA HIS A 635 -18.74 23.33 3.98
C HIS A 635 -17.42 23.03 4.69
N THR A 636 -16.51 23.99 4.70
CA THR A 636 -15.20 23.83 5.35
C THR A 636 -15.34 23.68 6.86
N VAL A 637 -14.40 22.95 7.47
CA VAL A 637 -14.29 22.75 8.93
C VAL A 637 -12.86 23.09 9.37
N PRO A 638 -12.63 23.48 10.64
CA PRO A 638 -11.28 23.69 11.13
C PRO A 638 -10.47 22.38 11.16
N PHE A 639 -9.16 22.47 10.90
CA PHE A 639 -8.24 21.37 11.16
C PHE A 639 -7.93 21.32 12.65
N VAL A 640 -8.30 20.20 13.29
CA VAL A 640 -8.02 19.92 14.72
C VAL A 640 -7.36 18.54 14.93
N PRO A 641 -6.38 18.11 14.10
CA PRO A 641 -5.81 16.77 14.18
C PRO A 641 -5.18 16.46 15.55
N SER A 642 -4.55 17.43 16.23
CA SER A 642 -4.01 17.19 17.57
C SER A 642 -5.11 16.86 18.58
N TRP A 643 -6.26 17.53 18.47
CA TRP A 643 -7.44 17.24 19.30
C TRP A 643 -8.05 15.86 18.97
N ASP A 644 -8.19 15.53 17.68
CA ASP A 644 -8.73 14.24 17.22
C ASP A 644 -7.85 13.07 17.68
N LEU A 645 -6.53 13.21 17.60
CA LEU A 645 -5.59 12.18 18.07
C LEU A 645 -5.73 11.91 19.57
N ARG A 646 -5.91 12.96 20.38
CA ARG A 646 -6.11 12.85 21.83
C ARG A 646 -7.52 12.38 22.21
N GLY A 647 -8.51 12.70 21.40
CA GLY A 647 -9.93 12.47 21.71
C GLY A 647 -10.59 13.55 22.55
N GLY A 648 -10.03 14.76 22.54
CA GLY A 648 -10.47 15.88 23.37
C GLY A 648 -10.27 15.67 24.88
N VAL A 649 -11.09 16.36 25.70
CA VAL A 649 -11.00 16.38 27.18
C VAL A 649 -11.67 15.19 27.88
N SER A 650 -12.32 14.29 27.15
CA SER A 650 -13.02 13.16 27.75
C SER A 650 -12.02 12.07 28.16
N LYS A 651 -11.64 12.02 29.44
CA LYS A 651 -10.96 10.85 30.03
C LYS A 651 -11.98 9.70 30.12
N PRO A 652 -11.81 8.58 29.41
CA PRO A 652 -12.59 7.36 29.61
C PRO A 652 -12.39 6.83 31.03
N GLN A 653 -13.44 6.23 31.60
CA GLN A 653 -13.32 5.47 32.83
C GLN A 653 -12.40 4.25 32.62
N ARG A 654 -11.64 3.90 33.67
CA ARG A 654 -10.70 2.77 33.68
C ARG A 654 -11.49 1.47 33.51
N ALA A 655 -11.42 0.84 32.33
CA ALA A 655 -12.06 -0.46 32.11
C ALA A 655 -11.21 -1.60 32.69
N GLU A 656 -11.67 -2.20 33.78
CA GLU A 656 -11.15 -3.47 34.30
C GLU A 656 -12.01 -4.63 33.76
N GLY A 657 -11.45 -5.46 32.87
CA GLY A 657 -12.02 -6.74 32.47
C GLY A 657 -12.16 -7.00 30.95
N PRO A 658 -12.22 -8.28 30.51
CA PRO A 658 -12.56 -8.65 29.15
C PRO A 658 -14.04 -8.39 28.83
N LEU A 659 -14.33 -7.88 27.64
CA LEU A 659 -15.68 -7.57 27.13
C LEU A 659 -16.59 -8.81 27.13
N MET A 660 -17.72 -8.77 27.83
CA MET A 660 -18.90 -9.62 27.60
C MET A 660 -20.14 -8.73 27.63
N LEU A 661 -20.97 -8.74 26.58
CA LEU A 661 -22.23 -7.98 26.56
C LEU A 661 -23.36 -8.71 25.81
N ALA A 662 -24.58 -8.41 26.28
CA ALA A 662 -25.81 -9.21 26.25
C ALA A 662 -26.63 -9.16 24.93
N LEU A 663 -27.47 -10.18 24.74
CA LEU A 663 -28.31 -10.45 23.56
C LEU A 663 -29.75 -9.90 23.71
N SER A 664 -30.34 -9.35 22.65
CA SER A 664 -31.81 -9.20 22.51
C SER A 664 -32.28 -9.26 21.03
N ALA A 665 -33.60 -9.44 20.83
CA ALA A 665 -34.25 -10.22 19.75
C ALA A 665 -34.60 -9.51 18.42
N ARG A 666 -34.98 -10.34 17.43
CA ARG A 666 -35.01 -10.15 15.95
C ARG A 666 -36.41 -9.84 15.36
N PRO A 667 -36.55 -9.08 14.24
CA PRO A 667 -37.75 -9.03 13.38
C PRO A 667 -37.60 -9.77 12.02
N PRO A 668 -38.70 -10.02 11.27
CA PRO A 668 -38.74 -10.99 10.15
C PRO A 668 -38.44 -10.40 8.75
N ALA A 669 -38.18 -11.30 7.79
CA ALA A 669 -37.68 -11.02 6.43
C ALA A 669 -38.78 -10.84 5.35
N PRO A 670 -38.50 -10.15 4.22
CA PRO A 670 -39.46 -9.91 3.14
C PRO A 670 -39.44 -10.98 2.01
N PRO A 671 -40.47 -11.00 1.12
CA PRO A 671 -40.78 -12.12 0.22
C PRO A 671 -40.28 -12.01 -1.24
N ALA A 672 -40.44 -13.12 -1.97
CA ALA A 672 -39.62 -13.58 -3.11
C ALA A 672 -40.03 -13.19 -4.55
N TRP A 673 -40.41 -11.94 -4.85
CA TRP A 673 -40.78 -11.53 -6.23
C TRP A 673 -39.75 -10.65 -6.96
N VAL A 674 -38.56 -10.43 -6.38
CA VAL A 674 -37.48 -9.59 -6.95
C VAL A 674 -36.77 -10.23 -8.16
N ALA A 675 -37.04 -11.50 -8.48
CA ALA A 675 -36.26 -12.27 -9.44
C ALA A 675 -36.72 -12.18 -10.92
N GLN A 676 -37.75 -11.40 -11.28
CA GLN A 676 -38.32 -11.47 -12.64
C GLN A 676 -38.40 -10.16 -13.46
N ALA A 677 -38.00 -9.01 -12.92
CA ALA A 677 -38.05 -7.74 -13.67
C ALA A 677 -36.79 -7.46 -14.54
N ALA A 678 -35.70 -8.22 -14.37
CA ALA A 678 -34.40 -7.92 -14.96
C ALA A 678 -34.25 -8.26 -16.47
N ASN A 679 -35.25 -8.90 -17.10
CA ASN A 679 -35.12 -9.43 -18.47
C ASN A 679 -35.85 -8.62 -19.57
N HIS A 680 -36.52 -7.51 -19.24
CA HIS A 680 -37.32 -6.77 -20.22
C HIS A 680 -36.64 -5.50 -20.78
N ALA A 681 -35.77 -4.84 -20.00
CA ALA A 681 -35.16 -3.56 -20.40
C ALA A 681 -34.01 -3.68 -21.42
N LEU A 682 -33.51 -4.90 -21.67
CA LEU A 682 -32.31 -5.12 -22.48
C LEU A 682 -32.54 -5.11 -24.01
N ARG A 683 -33.80 -4.96 -24.47
CA ARG A 683 -34.18 -5.17 -25.89
C ARG A 683 -34.36 -3.90 -26.73
N LEU A 684 -34.24 -2.69 -26.19
CA LEU A 684 -34.67 -1.47 -26.89
C LEU A 684 -33.57 -0.44 -27.23
N ALA A 685 -32.29 -0.69 -26.94
CA ALA A 685 -31.26 0.35 -27.03
C ALA A 685 -30.14 0.07 -28.07
N MET A 686 -30.49 -0.27 -29.31
CA MET A 686 -29.49 -0.46 -30.39
C MET A 686 -29.91 0.21 -31.71
N ALA A 687 -29.41 1.43 -31.98
CA ALA A 687 -29.26 2.01 -33.33
C ALA A 687 -28.31 3.26 -33.36
N THR A 688 -27.14 3.07 -33.98
CA THR A 688 -26.25 3.98 -34.78
C THR A 688 -25.94 5.44 -34.38
N ASP A 689 -24.64 5.76 -34.16
CA ASP A 689 -23.81 6.88 -34.73
C ASP A 689 -22.53 7.11 -33.86
N PRO A 690 -21.31 7.33 -34.42
CA PRO A 690 -20.06 7.57 -33.65
C PRO A 690 -20.02 8.79 -32.72
N ARG A 691 -20.92 9.79 -32.84
CA ARG A 691 -21.09 10.81 -31.79
C ARG A 691 -21.87 10.31 -30.57
N ALA A 692 -22.47 9.12 -30.68
CA ALA A 692 -23.23 8.45 -29.63
C ALA A 692 -22.38 7.57 -28.69
N ALA A 693 -21.06 7.41 -28.88
CA ALA A 693 -20.23 6.63 -27.93
C ALA A 693 -19.95 7.43 -26.64
N ALA A 694 -19.66 8.73 -26.75
CA ALA A 694 -19.53 9.64 -25.61
C ALA A 694 -20.89 9.92 -24.94
N GLN A 695 -21.95 10.05 -25.73
CA GLN A 695 -23.33 10.15 -25.24
C GLN A 695 -23.88 8.82 -24.75
N GLY A 696 -23.36 7.67 -25.20
CA GLY A 696 -23.75 6.33 -24.81
C GLY A 696 -23.13 5.91 -23.49
N ILE A 697 -21.91 6.36 -23.19
CA ILE A 697 -21.35 6.26 -21.84
C ILE A 697 -21.99 7.30 -20.91
N ALA A 698 -22.36 8.50 -21.40
CA ALA A 698 -23.19 9.45 -20.63
C ALA A 698 -24.63 8.95 -20.41
N ALA A 699 -25.22 8.23 -21.36
CA ALA A 699 -26.55 7.63 -21.28
C ALA A 699 -26.52 6.31 -20.52
N MET A 700 -25.40 5.58 -20.50
CA MET A 700 -25.16 4.44 -19.63
C MET A 700 -24.92 4.91 -18.19
N ALA A 701 -24.16 6.00 -17.97
CA ALA A 701 -24.01 6.63 -16.66
C ALA A 701 -25.33 7.26 -16.17
N LYS A 702 -26.10 7.88 -17.07
CA LYS A 702 -27.43 8.42 -16.79
C LYS A 702 -28.46 7.31 -16.58
N ALA A 703 -28.46 6.23 -17.35
CA ALA A 703 -29.35 5.08 -17.15
C ALA A 703 -28.95 4.22 -15.93
N LEU A 704 -27.65 4.13 -15.59
CA LEU A 704 -27.18 3.56 -14.32
C LEU A 704 -27.55 4.47 -13.13
N SER A 705 -27.61 5.79 -13.33
CA SER A 705 -28.10 6.76 -12.33
C SER A 705 -29.63 6.71 -12.17
N GLU A 706 -30.38 6.68 -13.28
CA GLU A 706 -31.84 6.66 -13.33
C GLU A 706 -32.42 5.29 -12.95
N ALA A 707 -31.74 4.18 -13.26
CA ALA A 707 -32.12 2.84 -12.78
C ALA A 707 -31.89 2.64 -11.26
N THR A 708 -31.16 3.55 -10.61
CA THR A 708 -31.05 3.61 -9.14
C THR A 708 -31.98 4.66 -8.51
N ASP A 709 -32.62 5.53 -9.31
CA ASP A 709 -33.59 6.54 -8.85
C ASP A 709 -35.04 6.01 -8.76
N GLU A 710 -35.29 4.74 -9.10
CA GLU A 710 -36.53 4.01 -8.75
C GLU A 710 -36.32 2.96 -7.63
N ALA A 711 -35.24 3.05 -6.86
CA ALA A 711 -35.27 2.56 -5.49
C ALA A 711 -36.09 3.56 -4.64
N PRO A 712 -37.04 3.11 -3.79
CA PRO A 712 -37.93 4.03 -3.10
C PRO A 712 -37.11 5.01 -2.25
N ARG A 713 -37.28 6.31 -2.50
CA ARG A 713 -36.78 7.37 -1.62
C ARG A 713 -37.31 7.10 -0.20
N PRO A 714 -36.47 7.15 0.86
CA PRO A 714 -36.92 6.98 2.25
C PRO A 714 -38.06 7.93 2.63
N GLU A 715 -38.14 9.09 1.98
CA GLU A 715 -39.11 10.14 2.28
C GLU A 715 -40.56 9.79 1.88
N ALA A 716 -40.78 8.98 0.83
CA ALA A 716 -42.13 8.62 0.38
C ALA A 716 -42.73 7.45 1.18
N GLN A 717 -41.90 6.56 1.72
CA GLN A 717 -42.35 5.52 2.68
C GLN A 717 -42.59 6.11 4.09
N ILE A 718 -41.90 7.18 4.47
CA ILE A 718 -42.17 7.89 5.72
C ILE A 718 -43.52 8.64 5.66
N ALA A 719 -43.90 9.22 4.51
CA ALA A 719 -45.19 9.90 4.36
C ALA A 719 -46.41 8.95 4.36
N ALA A 720 -46.27 7.75 3.78
CA ALA A 720 -47.36 6.76 3.75
C ALA A 720 -47.51 5.98 5.09
N VAL A 721 -46.41 5.80 5.84
CA VAL A 721 -46.46 5.23 7.20
C VAL A 721 -46.90 6.27 8.24
N ALA A 722 -46.61 7.56 8.03
CA ALA A 722 -47.12 8.63 8.89
C ALA A 722 -48.64 8.87 8.73
N GLN A 723 -49.24 8.49 7.60
CA GLN A 723 -50.70 8.62 7.38
C GLN A 723 -51.52 7.41 7.85
N SER A 724 -50.88 6.29 8.21
CA SER A 724 -51.58 5.10 8.74
C SER A 724 -51.48 4.94 10.25
N LEU A 725 -50.89 5.93 10.94
CA LEU A 725 -50.79 6.00 12.40
C LEU A 725 -51.49 7.26 12.91
N ASP A 726 -52.82 7.29 12.78
CA ASP A 726 -53.64 8.25 13.53
C ASP A 726 -54.16 7.54 14.80
N PRO A 727 -53.71 7.92 16.02
CA PRO A 727 -54.31 7.44 17.26
C PRO A 727 -55.65 8.16 17.53
N PRO A 728 -56.60 7.54 18.25
CA PRO A 728 -57.90 8.16 18.52
C PRO A 728 -57.75 9.43 19.37
N ARG A 729 -58.46 10.49 18.97
CA ARG A 729 -58.63 11.74 19.73
C ARG A 729 -59.29 11.48 21.08
N VAL A 730 -58.64 11.86 22.17
CA VAL A 730 -59.28 12.14 23.48
C VAL A 730 -58.59 13.36 24.11
N GLY A 731 -59.40 14.29 24.64
CA GLY A 731 -59.04 15.68 24.89
C GLY A 731 -58.24 16.02 26.15
N LEU A 732 -57.77 17.27 26.15
CA LEU A 732 -56.98 17.97 27.16
C LEU A 732 -57.71 18.19 28.49
N ALA A 733 -56.99 18.02 29.61
CA ALA A 733 -57.20 18.74 30.87
C ALA A 733 -55.83 19.06 31.53
N PRO A 734 -55.70 20.17 32.28
CA PRO A 734 -54.42 20.88 32.46
C PRO A 734 -53.60 20.47 33.70
N ALA A 735 -52.32 20.86 33.66
CA ALA A 735 -51.25 20.55 34.61
C ALA A 735 -51.46 21.08 36.04
N PRO A 736 -50.91 20.41 37.08
CA PRO A 736 -50.77 20.98 38.41
C PRO A 736 -49.37 21.63 38.63
N GLN A 737 -49.40 22.74 39.37
CA GLN A 737 -48.29 23.61 39.76
C GLN A 737 -47.41 23.01 40.89
N PRO A 738 -46.19 23.55 41.14
CA PRO A 738 -45.27 23.07 42.18
C PRO A 738 -45.40 23.82 43.51
N ARG A 739 -44.97 23.20 44.63
CA ARG A 739 -44.42 23.77 45.90
C ARG A 739 -44.43 22.71 47.05
N PRO A 740 -43.77 22.92 48.22
CA PRO A 740 -42.46 23.53 48.51
C PRO A 740 -41.63 22.71 49.55
N ALA A 741 -40.48 23.27 49.96
CA ALA A 741 -39.47 22.74 50.88
C ALA A 741 -39.90 22.49 52.34
N THR A 742 -39.11 21.68 53.08
CA THR A 742 -39.06 21.67 54.56
C THR A 742 -37.71 21.17 55.08
N ALA A 743 -37.42 21.49 56.34
CA ALA A 743 -36.10 21.85 56.89
C ALA A 743 -35.31 20.72 57.60
N LEU A 744 -34.06 21.09 57.95
CA LEU A 744 -33.02 20.44 58.77
C LEU A 744 -33.50 20.01 60.20
N PRO A 745 -32.67 19.30 60.98
CA PRO A 745 -31.77 20.03 61.89
C PRO A 745 -30.32 19.47 62.05
N ASN A 746 -29.48 20.39 62.54
CA ASN A 746 -28.06 20.33 62.93
C ASN A 746 -27.70 19.38 64.08
N ALA A 747 -26.43 18.94 64.08
CA ALA A 747 -25.47 18.95 65.20
C ALA A 747 -24.05 18.77 64.58
N GLY A 748 -22.96 19.47 64.91
CA GLY A 748 -22.59 20.34 66.03
C GLY A 748 -21.23 19.87 66.61
N ALA A 749 -20.27 20.80 66.74
CA ALA A 749 -18.92 20.74 67.36
C ALA A 749 -17.75 20.23 66.49
N GLU A 750 -16.69 20.99 66.15
CA GLU A 750 -15.76 21.94 66.83
C GLU A 750 -14.42 21.32 67.30
N ALA A 751 -13.34 22.03 66.92
CA ALA A 751 -12.05 22.25 67.58
C ALA A 751 -10.87 21.25 67.43
N ALA A 752 -9.73 21.84 67.06
CA ALA A 752 -8.36 21.32 66.87
C ALA A 752 -7.51 21.40 68.18
N PRO A 753 -6.17 21.58 68.20
CA PRO A 753 -5.00 20.83 67.68
C PRO A 753 -3.95 20.53 68.81
N ALA A 754 -2.82 19.84 68.52
CA ALA A 754 -1.50 19.93 69.22
C ALA A 754 -0.47 18.85 68.72
N THR A 755 0.61 19.18 67.98
CA THR A 755 2.02 19.53 68.36
C THR A 755 3.05 18.38 68.52
N GLU A 756 4.10 18.45 67.67
CA GLU A 756 5.57 18.37 67.96
C GLU A 756 6.20 17.06 68.51
N ALA A 757 7.47 16.65 68.29
CA ALA A 757 8.65 17.05 67.50
C ALA A 757 9.67 15.88 67.60
N GLY A 758 10.72 15.81 66.75
CA GLY A 758 11.89 14.95 67.01
C GLY A 758 12.80 14.61 65.81
N SER A 759 13.91 15.33 65.71
CA SER A 759 15.01 15.29 64.73
C SER A 759 16.02 14.14 64.88
N ALA A 760 16.71 13.73 63.79
CA ALA A 760 18.18 13.85 63.59
C ALA A 760 18.78 12.84 62.57
N ASP A 761 19.54 13.38 61.61
CA ASP A 761 20.56 12.76 60.71
C ASP A 761 21.91 12.55 61.49
N PRO A 762 23.03 11.93 60.97
CA PRO A 762 23.59 12.03 59.60
C PRO A 762 24.38 10.80 59.01
N ALA A 763 24.88 10.96 57.77
CA ALA A 763 25.79 10.10 56.95
C ALA A 763 27.29 10.10 57.43
N PRO A 764 28.38 9.66 56.70
CA PRO A 764 28.56 9.08 55.33
C PRO A 764 29.69 8.00 55.06
N GLY A 765 29.71 7.37 53.86
CA GLY A 765 30.86 6.89 53.00
C GLY A 765 31.78 5.72 53.45
N PRO A 766 32.69 5.13 52.61
CA PRO A 766 33.05 5.35 51.17
C PRO A 766 33.27 4.06 50.28
N VAL A 767 33.71 4.25 49.01
CA VAL A 767 34.15 3.26 47.98
C VAL A 767 35.64 2.85 48.17
N PRO A 768 36.19 1.74 47.59
CA PRO A 768 36.85 1.79 46.27
C PRO A 768 36.79 0.47 45.44
N ALA A 769 37.61 0.39 44.38
CA ALA A 769 37.45 -0.36 43.13
C ALA A 769 38.27 -1.67 42.96
N ALA A 770 38.03 -2.32 41.81
CA ALA A 770 38.97 -3.00 40.90
C ALA A 770 39.24 -4.54 40.98
N GLU A 771 38.96 -5.17 39.82
CA GLU A 771 39.75 -6.17 39.06
C GLU A 771 39.77 -7.69 39.37
N ALA A 772 39.46 -8.40 38.26
CA ALA A 772 40.14 -9.58 37.69
C ALA A 772 39.89 -11.02 38.22
N SER A 773 39.11 -11.73 37.41
CA SER A 773 39.39 -13.05 36.78
C SER A 773 39.47 -14.34 37.61
N SER A 774 38.71 -15.32 37.13
CA SER A 774 39.15 -16.65 36.65
C SER A 774 38.51 -17.88 37.35
N GLY A 775 37.77 -18.64 36.53
CA GLY A 775 37.41 -20.06 36.70
C GLY A 775 36.37 -20.39 37.79
N PRO A 776 35.67 -21.55 37.74
CA PRO A 776 36.03 -22.77 37.00
C PRO A 776 34.87 -23.44 36.22
N ALA A 777 35.24 -24.54 35.56
CA ALA A 777 34.42 -25.41 34.72
C ALA A 777 33.75 -26.57 35.47
N ALA A 778 32.65 -27.04 34.87
CA ALA A 778 32.17 -28.42 34.74
C ALA A 778 31.64 -29.19 35.98
N GLU A 779 30.30 -29.22 36.11
CA GLU A 779 29.36 -30.37 35.96
C GLU A 779 29.75 -31.82 36.40
N PRO A 780 28.80 -32.80 36.59
CA PRO A 780 27.31 -32.75 36.47
C PRO A 780 26.49 -33.62 37.48
N LEU A 781 25.16 -33.65 37.24
CA LEU A 781 24.10 -34.67 37.53
C LEU A 781 23.26 -34.52 38.84
N PRO A 782 21.99 -35.02 38.88
CA PRO A 782 20.98 -35.15 37.82
C PRO A 782 19.55 -34.72 38.27
N ALA A 783 18.62 -34.89 37.33
CA ALA A 783 17.22 -34.51 37.26
C ALA A 783 16.27 -34.91 38.42
N SER A 784 15.28 -34.05 38.64
CA SER A 784 13.95 -34.39 39.16
C SER A 784 12.90 -33.48 38.52
N ALA A 785 11.90 -34.08 37.86
CA ALA A 785 10.70 -33.39 37.36
C ALA A 785 9.79 -32.93 38.53
N PRO A 786 8.91 -31.95 38.30
CA PRO A 786 7.48 -32.27 38.31
C PRO A 786 6.64 -31.54 37.24
N GLU A 787 5.37 -31.97 37.21
CA GLU A 787 4.27 -31.88 36.25
C GLU A 787 3.72 -30.49 35.81
N PRO A 788 2.85 -30.45 34.76
CA PRO A 788 2.64 -29.27 33.94
C PRO A 788 1.47 -28.39 34.39
N VAL A 789 1.66 -27.07 34.32
CA VAL A 789 0.58 -26.09 34.37
C VAL A 789 0.27 -25.64 32.94
N SER A 790 -0.95 -25.94 32.49
CA SER A 790 -1.51 -25.54 31.20
C SER A 790 -1.59 -24.01 31.08
N ALA A 791 -0.71 -23.42 30.29
CA ALA A 791 -0.82 -22.07 29.76
C ALA A 791 -0.84 -22.12 28.23
N PHE A 792 -1.99 -21.82 27.64
CA PHE A 792 -2.17 -21.63 26.20
C PHE A 792 -1.39 -20.37 25.78
N ALA A 793 -0.16 -20.57 25.31
CA ALA A 793 0.64 -19.56 24.64
C ALA A 793 0.22 -19.48 23.17
N TRP A 794 -0.19 -18.29 22.71
CA TRP A 794 -0.34 -18.00 21.29
C TRP A 794 1.05 -18.00 20.65
N PRO A 795 1.31 -18.80 19.58
CA PRO A 795 2.62 -18.84 18.97
C PRO A 795 2.95 -17.51 18.30
N ALA A 796 4.07 -16.92 18.72
CA ALA A 796 4.73 -15.83 18.02
C ALA A 796 5.30 -16.35 16.69
N GLY A 797 4.68 -15.97 15.58
CA GLY A 797 5.18 -16.24 14.24
C GLY A 797 4.20 -15.74 13.20
N MET A 798 4.71 -14.96 12.23
CA MET A 798 4.01 -14.39 11.06
C MET A 798 3.18 -13.12 11.33
N VAL A 799 3.89 -11.99 11.29
CA VAL A 799 3.33 -10.68 10.94
C VAL A 799 3.87 -10.33 9.55
N SER A 800 3.01 -10.36 8.53
CA SER A 800 3.02 -9.47 7.35
C SER A 800 2.00 -10.01 6.36
N GLY A 801 0.96 -9.23 6.06
CA GLY A 801 -0.10 -9.66 5.16
C GLY A 801 -1.33 -8.76 5.13
N ALA A 802 -1.14 -7.44 5.27
CA ALA A 802 -2.09 -6.44 4.81
C ALA A 802 -1.41 -5.66 3.69
N VAL A 803 -2.08 -5.53 2.55
CA VAL A 803 -1.55 -4.92 1.33
C VAL A 803 -1.38 -3.42 1.56
N THR A 804 -0.15 -2.98 1.84
CA THR A 804 0.29 -1.62 1.57
C THR A 804 0.56 -1.49 0.07
N LEU A 805 -0.35 -0.86 -0.67
CA LEU A 805 -0.01 -0.30 -1.99
C LEU A 805 0.87 0.93 -1.75
N SER A 806 2.17 0.70 -1.57
CA SER A 806 3.20 1.72 -1.73
C SER A 806 3.21 2.22 -3.19
N ALA A 807 3.49 3.51 -3.37
CA ALA A 807 3.77 4.13 -4.67
C ALA A 807 4.85 3.34 -5.44
N PRO A 808 4.90 3.40 -6.79
CA PRO A 808 5.78 2.57 -7.59
C PRO A 808 7.24 2.87 -7.26
N SER A 809 7.93 1.89 -6.71
CA SER A 809 9.39 1.82 -6.75
C SER A 809 9.80 1.79 -8.23
N ALA A 810 10.71 2.68 -8.63
CA ALA A 810 11.50 2.49 -9.84
C ALA A 810 12.21 1.12 -9.76
N PRO A 811 12.50 0.45 -10.89
CA PRO A 811 12.86 -0.95 -10.89
C PRO A 811 14.20 -1.16 -10.20
N SER A 812 14.16 -1.67 -8.97
CA SER A 812 15.28 -2.42 -8.41
C SER A 812 15.22 -3.80 -9.05
N ALA A 813 16.21 -4.07 -9.91
CA ALA A 813 16.44 -5.41 -10.41
C ALA A 813 16.75 -6.32 -9.22
N THR A 814 15.80 -7.18 -8.83
CA THR A 814 16.08 -8.38 -8.03
C THR A 814 14.94 -9.40 -8.18
N ARG A 815 15.25 -10.42 -8.99
CA ARG A 815 14.88 -11.86 -8.97
C ARG A 815 13.62 -12.34 -8.26
#